data_AF-A0A925K019-F1
#
_entry.id   AF-A0A925K019-F1
#
_cell.length_a   1.000
_cell.length_b   1.000
_cell.length_c   1.000
_cell.angle_alpha   90.00
_cell.angle_beta   90.00
_cell.angle_gamma   90.00
#
_symmetry.space_group_name_H-M   'P 1'
#
loop_
_entity.id
_entity.type
_entity.pdbx_description
1 polymer ?
#
loop_
_entity_poly.entity_id
_entity_poly.type
_entity_poly.pdbx_seq_one_letter_code
_entity_poly.pdbx_strand_id
1 'polypeptide(L)'
;MENRIAILTFPQFYDGARLHVRVLVVPRLSGAWNGNPLDSVIDGFPNAGDTTPAFADADLQLEARIIRGLEKFPSSAPADAVRPLVEASGVRPNARALFEEMTSPAPGRFKVSAGTPDLAEEAATGVFIRKYLPVSYRESFLFTGPRAPGAVTDDSYHCAIKAKKDPNPAFVVTPDEVSWGQVYAYCLRHFRLAEELGLIRSVSFDVDEDLVAEGAFLYVDLQAGSAYAAQTAADFTFLKRYAARIPRLKAGEERSLFGAVLFPVVFDDAAPGLPPSPGNFETALAEAAQWDDGFASIVHAKQPVSQNLLEEKPDGFAPLTDIGIRLGWDDEQILIWQNRQMTIDTTVPKIAGKGQRLDAPSGVFGYRVDARKSGDDWRSLVRVQSKAPLALGDIPLGEGVFEGELGVEVHPMQLDGDQKGQFWLPSYLAQWNGKSLVLPDEDAARVFKTEEALGAAAALGRMYDPVGLDQIPLLYGEEYEFRVRMMDVTGGGPEVQREPKEEISSAITSVRFRRYVVPEPVRIEDLPRMPDAPADALFPLDQLTVRRPLLGYPSVVFTGKYADPVGLLEAASTAAVTGSREAFGIPDPDVTTIQIDVEIKTLQLDNLQSLSGKEPYIALYKTTRAFDAADFDQARVIPLEFVDAHVLRSDDLTFGDLGVTQAELDAGDALILPRARDIRLTIRALAGDDPAYFAKGANVG
;
A
#
# COMPACT_ATOMS: atom_id res chain seq x y z
N MET A 1 4.99 28.68 28.79
CA MET A 1 5.41 29.00 27.41
C MET A 1 4.87 27.92 26.52
N GLU A 2 4.04 28.29 25.55
CA GLU A 2 3.35 27.34 24.67
C GLU A 2 3.44 27.86 23.23
N ASN A 3 4.02 27.06 22.33
CA ASN A 3 4.00 27.36 20.90
C ASN A 3 2.56 27.28 20.39
N ARG A 4 2.09 28.32 19.71
CA ARG A 4 0.70 28.43 19.19
C ARG A 4 0.58 28.14 17.71
N ILE A 5 1.67 28.35 16.96
CA ILE A 5 1.70 28.12 15.51
C ILE A 5 3.00 27.39 15.16
N ALA A 6 2.93 26.48 14.20
CA ALA A 6 4.08 25.86 13.57
C ALA A 6 4.14 26.21 12.09
N ILE A 7 5.31 26.58 11.59
CA ILE A 7 5.61 26.77 10.17
C ILE A 7 6.64 25.73 9.75
N LEU A 8 6.26 24.86 8.82
CA LEU A 8 7.12 23.84 8.22
C LEU A 8 7.33 24.18 6.75
N THR A 9 8.58 24.10 6.29
CA THR A 9 8.98 24.52 4.94
C THR A 9 9.39 23.31 4.12
N PHE A 10 8.78 23.10 2.95
CA PHE A 10 9.01 21.95 2.08
C PHE A 10 9.46 22.41 0.68
N PRO A 11 10.76 22.37 0.37
CA PRO A 11 11.26 22.54 -0.99
C PRO A 11 10.69 21.44 -1.90
N GLN A 12 10.31 21.80 -3.12
CA GLN A 12 9.68 20.90 -4.08
C GLN A 12 10.54 20.71 -5.33
N PHE A 13 11.02 21.82 -5.87
CA PHE A 13 11.69 21.82 -7.16
C PHE A 13 12.55 23.07 -7.31
N TYR A 14 13.65 22.92 -8.06
CA TYR A 14 14.45 24.03 -8.55
C TYR A 14 14.48 23.95 -10.07
N ASP A 15 14.05 25.02 -10.75
CA ASP A 15 13.96 25.06 -12.22
C ASP A 15 15.22 25.61 -12.90
N GLY A 16 16.31 25.78 -12.14
CA GLY A 16 17.53 26.43 -12.61
C GLY A 16 17.62 27.92 -12.29
N ALA A 17 16.55 28.55 -11.79
CA ALA A 17 16.57 29.94 -11.32
C ALA A 17 15.71 30.18 -10.07
N ARG A 18 14.53 29.55 -10.01
CA ARG A 18 13.54 29.71 -8.94
C ARG A 18 13.43 28.47 -8.09
N LEU A 19 13.24 28.69 -6.79
CA LEU A 19 12.84 27.66 -5.85
C LEU A 19 11.32 27.62 -5.76
N HIS A 20 10.77 26.43 -5.94
CA HIS A 20 9.36 26.11 -5.76
C HIS A 20 9.20 25.47 -4.38
N VAL A 21 8.35 26.06 -3.55
CA VAL A 21 8.25 25.72 -2.12
C VAL A 21 6.79 25.63 -1.69
N ARG A 22 6.50 24.65 -0.85
CA ARG A 22 5.24 24.56 -0.11
C ARG A 22 5.48 24.79 1.37
N VAL A 23 4.60 25.56 1.98
CA VAL A 23 4.68 25.97 3.39
C VAL A 23 3.45 25.45 4.09
N LEU A 24 3.66 24.70 5.16
CA LEU A 24 2.60 24.25 6.06
C LEU A 24 2.56 25.18 7.27
N VAL A 25 1.43 25.87 7.46
CA VAL A 25 1.14 26.70 8.63
C VAL A 25 0.03 26.04 9.43
N VAL A 26 0.35 25.51 10.60
CA VAL A 26 -0.61 24.74 11.41
C VAL A 26 -0.74 25.35 12.80
N PRO A 27 -1.98 25.59 13.27
CA PRO A 27 -2.22 25.94 14.65
C PRO A 27 -1.91 24.77 15.60
N ARG A 28 -1.23 25.07 16.71
CA ARG A 28 -0.85 24.07 17.71
C ARG A 28 -1.79 24.08 18.90
N LEU A 29 -2.32 22.89 19.19
CA LEU A 29 -3.12 22.63 20.38
C LEU A 29 -2.24 22.73 21.64
N SER A 30 -2.83 23.19 22.74
CA SER A 30 -2.17 23.24 24.04
C SER A 30 -3.18 23.02 25.18
N GLY A 31 -2.71 22.99 26.43
CA GLY A 31 -3.60 22.87 27.59
C GLY A 31 -4.52 24.08 27.76
N ALA A 32 -4.16 25.24 27.20
CA ALA A 32 -4.91 26.49 27.31
C ALA A 32 -5.69 26.87 26.03
N TRP A 33 -5.49 26.18 24.90
CA TRP A 33 -6.25 26.42 23.67
C TRP A 33 -6.48 25.10 22.94
N ASN A 34 -7.75 24.82 22.65
CA ASN A 34 -8.16 23.59 21.99
C ASN A 34 -7.83 23.54 20.48
N GLY A 35 -7.23 24.60 19.94
CA GLY A 35 -6.85 24.70 18.54
C GLY A 35 -7.98 25.13 17.61
N ASN A 36 -9.07 25.73 18.12
CA ASN A 36 -10.19 26.16 17.28
C ASN A 36 -9.78 27.31 16.33
N PRO A 37 -9.78 27.12 15.00
CA PRO A 37 -9.35 28.13 14.04
C PRO A 37 -10.33 29.30 13.89
N LEU A 38 -11.54 29.17 14.43
CA LEU A 38 -12.58 30.20 14.42
C LEU A 38 -12.48 31.18 15.59
N ASP A 39 -11.75 30.79 16.64
CA ASP A 39 -11.53 31.59 17.85
C ASP A 39 -10.17 32.31 17.79
N SER A 40 -10.03 33.37 18.60
CA SER A 40 -8.75 34.04 18.84
C SER A 40 -7.69 33.02 19.29
N VAL A 41 -6.50 33.08 18.69
CA VAL A 41 -5.40 32.14 18.98
C VAL A 41 -4.82 32.35 20.38
N ILE A 42 -4.89 33.59 20.88
CA ILE A 42 -4.55 33.96 22.25
C ILE A 42 -5.30 35.22 22.66
N ASP A 43 -5.73 35.24 23.93
CA ASP A 43 -6.33 36.40 24.58
C ASP A 43 -5.43 36.87 25.73
N GLY A 44 -5.21 38.18 25.81
CA GLY A 44 -4.38 38.83 26.82
C GLY A 44 -2.86 38.70 26.61
N PHE A 45 -2.39 38.54 25.36
CA PHE A 45 -0.96 38.47 25.04
C PHE A 45 -0.59 39.26 23.76
N PRO A 46 0.49 40.06 23.75
CA PRO A 46 1.50 40.20 24.82
C PRO A 46 1.05 40.98 26.05
N ASN A 47 0.03 41.83 25.93
CA ASN A 47 -0.53 42.59 27.07
C ASN A 47 -1.94 42.11 27.42
N ALA A 48 -2.32 42.28 28.68
CA ALA A 48 -3.68 41.97 29.12
C ALA A 48 -4.71 42.81 28.34
N GLY A 49 -5.69 42.13 27.74
CA GLY A 49 -6.70 42.74 26.86
C GLY A 49 -6.37 42.68 25.37
N ASP A 50 -5.15 42.34 24.97
CA ASP A 50 -4.80 42.14 23.55
C ASP A 50 -5.50 40.86 23.05
N THR A 51 -6.22 40.95 21.93
CA THR A 51 -6.75 39.76 21.23
C THR A 51 -6.04 39.59 19.90
N THR A 52 -5.95 38.35 19.44
CA THR A 52 -5.40 38.04 18.12
C THR A 52 -6.51 37.69 17.14
N PRO A 53 -6.31 37.89 15.83
CA PRO A 53 -7.25 37.37 14.86
C PRO A 53 -7.35 35.84 14.99
N ALA A 54 -8.53 35.31 14.70
CA ALA A 54 -8.70 33.87 14.52
C ALA A 54 -7.85 33.39 13.34
N PHE A 55 -7.39 32.14 13.37
CA PHE A 55 -6.55 31.61 12.28
C PHE A 55 -7.26 31.70 10.92
N ALA A 56 -8.57 31.47 10.90
CA ALA A 56 -9.40 31.56 9.72
C ALA A 56 -9.45 32.96 9.06
N ASP A 57 -9.17 34.01 9.83
CA ASP A 57 -9.18 35.42 9.36
C ASP A 57 -7.78 36.03 9.30
N ALA A 58 -6.74 35.26 9.64
CA ALA A 58 -5.41 35.80 9.84
C ALA A 58 -4.77 36.25 8.52
N ASP A 59 -4.37 37.53 8.47
CA ASP A 59 -3.55 38.07 7.38
C ASP A 59 -2.08 37.70 7.59
N LEU A 60 -1.70 36.52 7.10
CA LEU A 60 -0.34 36.01 7.21
C LEU A 60 0.54 36.59 6.10
N GLN A 61 1.54 37.39 6.47
CA GLN A 61 2.55 37.91 5.56
C GLN A 61 3.85 37.13 5.77
N LEU A 62 4.23 36.32 4.78
CA LEU A 62 5.30 35.32 4.89
C LEU A 62 6.58 35.78 4.19
N GLU A 63 7.74 35.47 4.75
CA GLU A 63 9.05 35.66 4.12
C GLU A 63 9.90 34.39 4.17
N ALA A 64 10.60 34.09 3.09
CA ALA A 64 11.63 33.07 3.06
C ALA A 64 12.93 33.64 3.62
N ARG A 65 13.57 32.87 4.50
CA ARG A 65 14.87 33.15 5.08
C ARG A 65 15.85 32.04 4.70
N ILE A 66 16.95 32.44 4.08
CA ILE A 66 17.96 31.53 3.54
C ILE A 66 19.24 31.72 4.33
N ILE A 67 19.74 30.63 4.91
CA ILE A 67 21.03 30.56 5.60
C ILE A 67 21.99 29.84 4.65
N ARG A 68 23.02 30.54 4.19
CA ARG A 68 24.03 30.02 3.28
C ARG A 68 24.90 29.00 4.01
N GLY A 69 25.22 27.91 3.32
CA GLY A 69 26.07 26.85 3.85
C GLY A 69 25.30 25.84 4.71
N LEU A 70 25.98 24.75 5.05
CA LEU A 70 25.44 23.64 5.83
C LEU A 70 26.26 23.36 7.10
N GLU A 71 27.26 24.20 7.38
CA GLU A 71 28.17 24.08 8.51
C GLU A 71 27.58 24.60 9.83
N LYS A 72 26.49 25.36 9.76
CA LYS A 72 25.77 25.89 10.92
C LYS A 72 24.40 25.26 11.04
N PHE A 73 23.97 25.02 12.28
CA PHE A 73 22.60 24.63 12.56
C PHE A 73 21.65 25.82 12.31
N PRO A 74 20.42 25.60 11.78
CA PRO A 74 19.48 26.68 11.51
C PRO A 74 19.14 27.49 12.77
N SER A 75 19.34 28.80 12.73
CA SER A 75 19.02 29.70 13.85
C SER A 75 18.24 30.92 13.41
N SER A 76 17.67 31.65 14.38
CA SER A 76 16.95 32.90 14.16
C SER A 76 17.87 34.11 13.97
N ALA A 77 19.19 33.88 13.87
CA ALA A 77 20.15 34.93 13.54
C ALA A 77 19.80 35.57 12.18
N PRO A 78 20.29 36.78 11.88
CA PRO A 78 20.06 37.40 10.58
C PRO A 78 20.43 36.45 9.42
N ALA A 79 19.45 36.16 8.57
CA ALA A 79 19.63 35.30 7.40
C ALA A 79 20.47 36.02 6.32
N ASP A 80 21.21 35.25 5.52
CA ASP A 80 22.02 35.78 4.42
C ASP A 80 21.14 36.40 3.31
N ALA A 81 19.92 35.87 3.15
CA ALA A 81 18.91 36.48 2.30
C ALA A 81 17.50 36.34 2.90
N VAL A 82 16.71 37.38 2.68
CA VAL A 82 15.27 37.41 2.99
C VAL A 82 14.51 37.74 1.71
N ARG A 83 13.43 37.00 1.44
CA ARG A 83 12.57 37.19 0.25
C ARG A 83 11.10 37.20 0.67
N PRO A 84 10.33 38.25 0.36
CA PRO A 84 8.90 38.26 0.65
C PRO A 84 8.18 37.21 -0.22
N LEU A 85 7.27 36.44 0.38
CA LEU A 85 6.50 35.40 -0.29
C LEU A 85 5.09 35.91 -0.60
N VAL A 86 5.00 36.83 -1.56
CA VAL A 86 3.76 37.58 -1.86
C VAL A 86 2.60 36.63 -2.23
N GLU A 87 2.85 35.62 -3.07
CA GLU A 87 1.82 34.67 -3.53
C GLU A 87 1.30 33.75 -2.41
N ALA A 88 2.15 33.44 -1.43
CA ALA A 88 1.78 32.66 -0.25
C ALA A 88 1.19 33.52 0.87
N SER A 89 1.25 34.85 0.78
CA SER A 89 0.79 35.77 1.82
C SER A 89 -0.68 36.16 1.65
N GLY A 90 -1.28 36.72 2.70
CA GLY A 90 -2.67 37.20 2.68
C GLY A 90 -3.65 36.30 3.43
N VAL A 91 -4.84 36.87 3.65
CA VAL A 91 -6.04 36.18 4.15
C VAL A 91 -6.56 35.21 3.10
N ARG A 92 -7.01 34.02 3.53
CA ARG A 92 -7.72 33.08 2.66
C ARG A 92 -9.23 33.36 2.73
N PRO A 93 -9.85 33.84 1.65
CA PRO A 93 -11.22 34.38 1.72
C PRO A 93 -12.27 33.34 2.13
N ASN A 94 -12.06 32.07 1.77
CA ASN A 94 -13.01 30.99 2.07
C ASN A 94 -12.74 30.26 3.39
N ALA A 95 -11.60 30.51 4.07
CA ALA A 95 -11.15 29.68 5.18
C ALA A 95 -12.16 29.63 6.33
N ARG A 96 -12.69 30.80 6.77
CA ARG A 96 -13.72 30.86 7.82
C ARG A 96 -14.96 30.08 7.46
N ALA A 97 -15.52 30.32 6.27
CA ALA A 97 -16.73 29.64 5.82
C ALA A 97 -16.55 28.11 5.73
N LEU A 98 -15.37 27.65 5.28
CA LEU A 98 -15.04 26.22 5.24
C LEU A 98 -14.90 25.60 6.64
N PHE A 99 -14.25 26.29 7.59
CA PHE A 99 -14.16 25.82 8.98
C PHE A 99 -15.55 25.75 9.66
N GLU A 100 -16.42 26.72 9.40
CA GLU A 100 -17.80 26.73 9.88
C GLU A 100 -18.61 25.57 9.27
N GLU A 101 -18.52 25.36 7.95
CA GLU A 101 -19.19 24.25 7.24
C GLU A 101 -18.77 22.86 7.78
N MET A 102 -17.48 22.67 8.10
CA MET A 102 -16.99 21.41 8.66
C MET A 102 -17.60 21.05 10.02
N THR A 103 -18.00 22.05 10.81
CA THR A 103 -18.49 21.89 12.19
C THR A 103 -19.97 22.22 12.37
N SER A 104 -20.68 22.57 11.28
CA SER A 104 -22.09 22.94 11.30
C SER A 104 -22.96 21.84 11.94
N PRO A 105 -23.97 22.16 12.77
CA PRO A 105 -24.78 21.16 13.46
C PRO A 105 -25.57 20.21 12.54
N ALA A 106 -25.80 20.58 11.28
CA ALA A 106 -26.26 19.69 10.22
C ALA A 106 -25.97 20.30 8.84
N PRO A 107 -25.33 19.58 7.89
CA PRO A 107 -24.87 18.19 7.92
C PRO A 107 -23.38 18.07 8.31
N GLY A 108 -22.91 18.77 9.34
CA GLY A 108 -21.48 18.92 9.65
C GLY A 108 -20.69 17.63 9.60
N ARG A 109 -19.44 17.75 9.15
CA ARG A 109 -18.56 16.60 8.89
C ARG A 109 -17.93 16.06 10.16
N PHE A 110 -17.75 16.92 11.16
CA PHE A 110 -17.06 16.57 12.41
C PHE A 110 -17.86 16.99 13.63
N LYS A 111 -18.00 16.05 14.57
CA LYS A 111 -18.41 16.35 15.95
C LYS A 111 -17.16 16.71 16.76
N VAL A 112 -16.85 18.00 16.83
CA VAL A 112 -15.64 18.45 17.54
C VAL A 112 -15.85 18.44 19.05
N SER A 113 -14.91 17.84 19.78
CA SER A 113 -14.98 17.82 21.25
C SER A 113 -14.78 19.21 21.84
N ALA A 114 -15.61 19.57 22.82
CA ALA A 114 -15.49 20.82 23.57
C ALA A 114 -14.47 20.73 24.73
N GLY A 115 -13.91 19.54 24.99
CA GLY A 115 -12.96 19.30 26.07
C GLY A 115 -11.55 19.86 25.81
N THR A 116 -10.71 19.81 26.84
CA THR A 116 -9.27 20.03 26.69
C THR A 116 -8.71 18.99 25.72
N PRO A 117 -7.87 19.37 24.75
CA PRO A 117 -7.37 18.42 23.77
C PRO A 117 -6.40 17.43 24.41
N ASP A 118 -6.47 16.17 23.96
CA ASP A 118 -5.45 15.17 24.27
C ASP A 118 -4.15 15.55 23.54
N LEU A 119 -3.16 15.98 24.31
CA LEU A 119 -1.83 16.30 23.78
C LEU A 119 -1.01 15.02 23.62
N ALA A 120 0.01 15.08 22.76
CA ALA A 120 0.91 13.97 22.56
C ALA A 120 1.51 13.50 23.89
N GLU A 121 1.41 12.20 24.15
CA GLU A 121 1.96 11.60 25.37
C GLU A 121 3.47 11.80 25.46
N GLU A 122 3.98 11.73 26.68
CA GLU A 122 5.42 11.80 26.95
C GLU A 122 6.14 10.63 26.29
N ALA A 123 7.40 10.85 25.90
CA ALA A 123 8.20 9.79 25.30
C ALA A 123 8.39 8.64 26.30
N ALA A 124 8.02 7.43 25.91
CA ALA A 124 8.07 6.24 26.74
C ALA A 124 9.14 5.26 26.25
N THR A 125 9.86 4.62 27.18
CA THR A 125 10.91 3.64 26.84
C THR A 125 10.36 2.28 26.39
N GLY A 126 9.11 1.96 26.76
CA GLY A 126 8.48 0.66 26.47
C GLY A 126 7.63 0.64 25.20
N VAL A 127 7.34 1.80 24.60
CA VAL A 127 6.44 1.93 23.46
C VAL A 127 7.26 2.33 22.24
N PHE A 128 7.48 1.36 21.36
CA PHE A 128 8.25 1.54 20.13
C PHE A 128 7.70 0.62 19.03
N ILE A 129 8.13 0.90 17.81
CA ILE A 129 7.75 0.18 16.60
C ILE A 129 8.80 -0.87 16.29
N ARG A 130 8.36 -2.03 15.80
CA ARG A 130 9.17 -3.09 15.21
C ARG A 130 8.79 -3.32 13.77
N LYS A 131 9.73 -3.83 12.98
CA LYS A 131 9.53 -4.21 11.57
C LYS A 131 10.21 -5.55 11.32
N TYR A 132 9.49 -6.50 10.75
CA TYR A 132 10.10 -7.68 10.16
C TYR A 132 10.66 -7.33 8.79
N LEU A 133 11.93 -7.67 8.53
CA LEU A 133 12.60 -7.45 7.25
C LEU A 133 12.43 -8.69 6.36
N PRO A 134 11.59 -8.63 5.29
CA PRO A 134 11.33 -9.77 4.44
C PRO A 134 12.58 -10.28 3.71
N VAL A 135 12.53 -11.50 3.18
CA VAL A 135 13.59 -12.03 2.30
C VAL A 135 13.80 -11.12 1.09
N SER A 136 12.72 -10.63 0.48
CA SER A 136 12.81 -9.72 -0.68
C SER A 136 13.57 -8.42 -0.37
N TYR A 137 13.42 -7.85 0.83
CA TYR A 137 14.20 -6.69 1.28
C TYR A 137 15.68 -7.05 1.40
N ARG A 138 15.99 -8.15 2.09
CA ARG A 138 17.38 -8.60 2.34
C ARG A 138 18.12 -8.98 1.06
N GLU A 139 17.42 -9.37 0.01
CA GLU A 139 17.99 -9.73 -1.29
C GLU A 139 18.06 -8.54 -2.27
N SER A 140 17.44 -7.40 -1.95
CA SER A 140 17.40 -6.21 -2.85
C SER A 140 18.68 -5.37 -2.85
N PHE A 141 19.56 -5.56 -1.87
CA PHE A 141 20.86 -4.89 -1.76
C PHE A 141 21.86 -5.75 -0.98
N LEU A 142 23.08 -5.25 -0.78
CA LEU A 142 24.10 -5.93 0.04
C LEU A 142 23.74 -5.85 1.54
N PHE A 143 22.80 -6.69 1.97
CA PHE A 143 22.35 -6.74 3.35
C PHE A 143 23.35 -7.49 4.24
N THR A 144 23.91 -6.80 5.24
CA THR A 144 24.83 -7.40 6.24
C THR A 144 24.18 -7.63 7.60
N GLY A 145 22.99 -7.10 7.84
CA GLY A 145 22.26 -7.18 9.10
C GLY A 145 21.44 -5.91 9.36
N PRO A 146 20.48 -5.96 10.30
CA PRO A 146 19.65 -4.80 10.64
C PRO A 146 20.47 -3.64 11.22
N ARG A 147 20.18 -2.42 10.77
CA ARG A 147 20.75 -1.15 11.22
C ARG A 147 20.07 -0.62 12.49
N ALA A 148 18.81 -0.99 12.75
CA ALA A 148 18.01 -0.48 13.85
C ALA A 148 17.56 -1.61 14.82
N PRO A 149 17.57 -1.39 16.16
CA PRO A 149 17.18 -2.42 17.14
C PRO A 149 15.75 -2.98 17.01
N GLY A 150 14.83 -2.25 16.39
CA GLY A 150 13.46 -2.69 16.14
C GLY A 150 13.28 -3.51 14.84
N ALA A 151 14.30 -3.57 14.00
CA ALA A 151 14.28 -4.31 12.74
C ALA A 151 14.72 -5.76 12.99
N VAL A 152 13.85 -6.71 12.71
CA VAL A 152 14.06 -8.13 13.02
C VAL A 152 13.96 -9.01 11.79
N THR A 153 14.72 -10.10 11.80
CA THR A 153 14.76 -11.10 10.71
C THR A 153 14.42 -12.50 11.19
N ASP A 154 14.06 -12.63 12.47
CA ASP A 154 13.71 -13.88 13.14
C ASP A 154 12.19 -14.10 13.16
N ASP A 155 11.78 -15.21 13.79
CA ASP A 155 10.37 -15.61 13.87
C ASP A 155 9.54 -14.73 14.82
N SER A 156 10.09 -13.67 15.42
CA SER A 156 9.34 -12.80 16.36
C SER A 156 8.05 -12.28 15.75
N TYR A 157 8.07 -11.90 14.47
CA TYR A 157 6.89 -11.39 13.78
C TYR A 157 5.87 -12.50 13.48
N HIS A 158 6.33 -13.64 12.97
CA HIS A 158 5.47 -14.80 12.72
C HIS A 158 4.82 -15.29 14.01
N CYS A 159 5.59 -15.35 15.11
CA CYS A 159 5.08 -15.66 16.44
C CYS A 159 4.08 -14.60 16.93
N ALA A 160 4.34 -13.31 16.71
CA ALA A 160 3.44 -12.24 17.12
C ALA A 160 2.10 -12.28 16.37
N ILE A 161 2.12 -12.51 15.05
CA ILE A 161 0.90 -12.62 14.22
C ILE A 161 0.13 -13.93 14.47
N LYS A 162 0.83 -15.05 14.69
CA LYS A 162 0.19 -16.36 14.94
C LYS A 162 -0.24 -16.56 16.39
N ALA A 163 0.26 -15.76 17.32
CA ALA A 163 -0.14 -15.82 18.72
C ALA A 163 -1.61 -15.46 18.82
N LYS A 164 -2.49 -16.47 18.89
CA LYS A 164 -3.91 -16.25 19.20
C LYS A 164 -4.01 -15.70 20.62
N LYS A 165 -4.16 -14.38 20.72
CA LYS A 165 -4.57 -13.72 21.96
C LYS A 165 -6.02 -13.31 21.81
N ASP A 166 -6.82 -13.57 22.84
CA ASP A 166 -8.14 -12.95 22.90
C ASP A 166 -7.95 -11.42 22.86
N PRO A 167 -8.80 -10.68 22.13
CA PRO A 167 -8.76 -9.23 22.13
C PRO A 167 -8.74 -8.71 23.56
N ASN A 168 -7.90 -7.70 23.83
CA ASN A 168 -7.78 -7.16 25.18
C ASN A 168 -9.18 -6.79 25.74
N PRO A 169 -9.65 -7.42 26.83
CA PRO A 169 -10.99 -7.18 27.36
C PRO A 169 -11.16 -5.77 27.92
N ALA A 170 -10.07 -5.05 28.15
CA ALA A 170 -10.05 -3.65 28.53
C ALA A 170 -10.00 -2.67 27.33
N PHE A 171 -10.12 -3.17 26.09
CA PHE A 171 -10.16 -2.31 24.91
C PHE A 171 -11.38 -1.38 24.97
N VAL A 172 -11.12 -0.08 24.81
CA VAL A 172 -12.15 0.95 24.74
C VAL A 172 -12.17 1.49 23.32
N VAL A 173 -13.34 1.42 22.67
CA VAL A 173 -13.56 2.01 21.36
C VAL A 173 -13.44 3.53 21.48
N THR A 174 -12.67 4.15 20.58
CA THR A 174 -12.54 5.61 20.50
C THR A 174 -13.91 6.25 20.25
N PRO A 175 -14.28 7.33 20.95
CA PRO A 175 -15.56 8.01 20.72
C PRO A 175 -15.62 8.64 19.31
N ASP A 176 -16.83 8.93 18.85
CA ASP A 176 -17.11 9.65 17.59
C ASP A 176 -16.85 11.17 17.67
N GLU A 177 -16.13 11.63 18.69
CA GLU A 177 -15.72 13.02 18.84
C GLU A 177 -14.27 13.18 18.41
N VAL A 178 -13.97 14.27 17.69
CA VAL A 178 -12.63 14.58 17.21
C VAL A 178 -12.11 15.90 17.80
N SER A 179 -10.80 15.99 18.01
CA SER A 179 -10.11 17.24 18.32
C SER A 179 -9.84 18.04 17.04
N TRP A 180 -9.61 19.35 17.18
CA TRP A 180 -9.17 20.17 16.04
C TRP A 180 -7.86 19.67 15.40
N GLY A 181 -6.97 19.04 16.17
CA GLY A 181 -5.76 18.42 15.64
C GLY A 181 -6.06 17.28 14.67
N GLN A 182 -7.06 16.47 14.98
CA GLN A 182 -7.53 15.41 14.08
C GLN A 182 -8.25 15.99 12.86
N VAL A 183 -9.00 17.09 13.02
CA VAL A 183 -9.60 17.81 11.88
C VAL A 183 -8.52 18.34 10.94
N TYR A 184 -7.46 18.98 11.45
CA TYR A 184 -6.33 19.42 10.63
C TYR A 184 -5.65 18.25 9.92
N ALA A 185 -5.41 17.13 10.61
CA ALA A 185 -4.83 15.94 10.01
C ALA A 185 -5.72 15.35 8.88
N TYR A 186 -7.05 15.45 9.00
CA TYR A 186 -7.97 15.06 7.93
C TYR A 186 -7.90 16.03 6.74
N CYS A 187 -7.86 17.34 7.00
CA CYS A 187 -7.74 18.36 5.96
C CYS A 187 -6.46 18.19 5.15
N LEU A 188 -5.34 17.82 5.78
CA LEU A 188 -4.06 17.60 5.12
C LEU A 188 -4.05 16.40 4.17
N ARG A 189 -5.01 15.46 4.28
CA ARG A 189 -5.22 14.39 3.28
C ARG A 189 -6.01 14.84 2.06
N HIS A 190 -6.61 16.03 2.12
CA HIS A 190 -7.38 16.67 1.06
C HIS A 190 -6.70 17.97 0.66
N PHE A 191 -5.61 17.88 -0.11
CA PHE A 191 -4.68 19.00 -0.33
C PHE A 191 -5.36 20.29 -0.83
N ARG A 192 -6.35 20.19 -1.73
CA ARG A 192 -7.14 21.35 -2.18
C ARG A 192 -7.91 22.04 -1.06
N LEU A 193 -8.50 21.27 -0.14
CA LEU A 193 -9.15 21.80 1.06
C LEU A 193 -8.12 22.49 1.97
N ALA A 194 -6.96 21.87 2.20
CA ALA A 194 -5.92 22.45 3.04
C ALA A 194 -5.30 23.73 2.43
N GLU A 195 -5.22 23.85 1.11
CA GLU A 195 -4.84 25.09 0.42
C GLU A 195 -5.86 26.22 0.64
N GLU A 196 -7.15 25.93 0.45
CA GLU A 196 -8.25 26.89 0.67
C GLU A 196 -8.38 27.32 2.14
N LEU A 197 -8.12 26.42 3.08
CA LEU A 197 -8.06 26.72 4.52
C LEU A 197 -6.83 27.54 4.93
N GLY A 198 -5.85 27.69 4.05
CA GLY A 198 -4.60 28.42 4.32
C GLY A 198 -3.59 27.66 5.17
N LEU A 199 -3.82 26.36 5.39
CA LEU A 199 -2.87 25.45 6.04
C LEU A 199 -1.68 25.19 5.10
N ILE A 200 -1.94 24.96 3.81
CA ILE A 200 -0.91 24.79 2.78
C ILE A 200 -0.82 26.07 1.95
N ARG A 201 0.39 26.56 1.73
CA ARG A 201 0.66 27.76 0.93
C ARG A 201 1.82 27.46 -0.02
N SER A 202 1.55 27.53 -1.33
CA SER A 202 2.53 27.27 -2.40
C SER A 202 3.09 28.59 -2.93
N VAL A 203 4.39 28.66 -3.24
CA VAL A 203 5.04 29.86 -3.77
C VAL A 203 6.31 29.52 -4.54
N SER A 204 6.67 30.36 -5.51
CA SER A 204 7.95 30.28 -6.21
C SER A 204 8.68 31.62 -6.18
N PHE A 205 9.98 31.62 -5.90
CA PHE A 205 10.79 32.85 -5.84
C PHE A 205 12.20 32.66 -6.39
N ASP A 206 12.79 33.73 -6.89
CA ASP A 206 14.15 33.73 -7.42
C ASP A 206 15.17 33.56 -6.29
N VAL A 207 16.18 32.71 -6.52
CA VAL A 207 17.31 32.54 -5.60
C VAL A 207 18.62 32.79 -6.34
N ASP A 208 19.49 33.59 -5.72
CA ASP A 208 20.81 33.85 -6.27
C ASP A 208 21.69 32.59 -6.14
N GLU A 209 22.43 32.24 -7.19
CA GLU A 209 23.23 31.01 -7.24
C GLU A 209 24.25 30.93 -6.10
N ASP A 210 24.84 32.06 -5.72
CA ASP A 210 25.83 32.15 -4.65
C ASP A 210 25.27 31.80 -3.26
N LEU A 211 23.95 31.87 -3.06
CA LEU A 211 23.29 31.46 -1.82
C LEU A 211 23.16 29.94 -1.69
N VAL A 212 23.08 29.21 -2.81
CA VAL A 212 22.74 27.77 -2.83
C VAL A 212 23.85 26.90 -3.42
N ALA A 213 24.92 27.49 -3.95
CA ALA A 213 26.05 26.77 -4.55
C ALA A 213 26.73 25.75 -3.60
N GLU A 214 26.83 26.08 -2.31
CA GLU A 214 27.41 25.20 -1.28
C GLU A 214 26.35 24.39 -0.50
N GLY A 215 25.08 24.55 -0.86
CA GLY A 215 23.93 24.12 -0.05
C GLY A 215 23.51 25.23 0.92
N ALA A 216 22.30 25.11 1.44
CA ALA A 216 21.70 26.11 2.34
C ALA A 216 20.65 25.49 3.25
N PHE A 217 20.23 26.23 4.27
CA PHE A 217 18.96 25.98 4.96
C PHE A 217 17.92 27.02 4.55
N LEU A 218 16.70 26.57 4.34
CA LEU A 218 15.55 27.41 4.00
C LEU A 218 14.47 27.23 5.05
N TYR A 219 14.01 28.34 5.64
CA TYR A 219 12.80 28.34 6.47
C TYR A 219 11.93 29.56 6.15
N VAL A 220 10.66 29.48 6.55
CA VAL A 220 9.70 30.58 6.40
C VAL A 220 9.40 31.21 7.76
N ASP A 221 9.30 32.53 7.76
CA ASP A 221 9.00 33.38 8.91
C ASP A 221 7.85 34.36 8.61
N LEU A 222 7.36 35.04 9.63
CA LEU A 222 6.38 36.12 9.53
C LEU A 222 7.09 37.46 9.29
N GLN A 223 6.63 38.21 8.30
CA GLN A 223 7.06 39.58 8.05
C GLN A 223 6.57 40.54 9.16
N ALA A 224 7.25 41.68 9.28
CA ALA A 224 6.77 42.78 10.11
C ALA A 224 5.38 43.25 9.62
N GLY A 225 4.40 43.27 10.52
CA GLY A 225 3.00 43.62 10.20
C GLY A 225 2.10 42.42 9.86
N SER A 226 2.65 41.20 9.76
CA SER A 226 1.83 39.98 9.68
C SER A 226 0.97 39.80 10.93
N ALA A 227 -0.18 39.14 10.78
CA ALA A 227 -0.88 38.55 11.91
C ALA A 227 0.11 37.69 12.74
N TYR A 228 0.02 37.83 14.07
CA TYR A 228 0.88 37.18 15.08
C TYR A 228 2.35 37.63 15.16
N ALA A 229 2.78 38.60 14.34
CA ALA A 229 4.17 39.10 14.40
C ALA A 229 4.50 39.77 15.75
N ALA A 230 3.56 40.52 16.33
CA ALA A 230 3.75 41.18 17.62
C ALA A 230 3.91 40.18 18.77
N GLN A 231 3.11 39.12 18.79
CA GLN A 231 3.18 38.04 19.76
C GLN A 231 4.52 37.29 19.64
N THR A 232 4.93 37.02 18.41
CA THR A 232 6.21 36.35 18.12
C THR A 232 7.42 37.20 18.54
N ALA A 233 7.34 38.53 18.39
CA ALA A 233 8.38 39.44 18.85
C ALA A 233 8.45 39.55 20.39
N ALA A 234 7.32 39.39 21.07
CA ALA A 234 7.24 39.41 22.52
C ALA A 234 7.68 38.09 23.17
N ASP A 235 7.39 36.95 22.54
CA ASP A 235 7.84 35.63 22.95
C ASP A 235 8.22 34.80 21.72
N PHE A 236 9.52 34.55 21.57
CA PHE A 236 10.06 33.78 20.46
C PHE A 236 9.53 32.34 20.41
N THR A 237 9.06 31.81 21.55
CA THR A 237 8.44 30.48 21.64
C THR A 237 6.99 30.45 21.16
N PHE A 238 6.40 31.60 20.79
CA PHE A 238 5.05 31.64 20.23
C PHE A 238 4.98 30.90 18.88
N LEU A 239 6.00 31.10 18.04
CA LEU A 239 6.07 30.55 16.68
C LEU A 239 7.20 29.53 16.56
N LYS A 240 6.84 28.27 16.32
CA LYS A 240 7.82 27.21 16.02
C LYS A 240 8.09 27.18 14.52
N ARG A 241 9.36 27.24 14.12
CA ARG A 241 9.79 27.23 12.72
C ARG A 241 10.65 26.02 12.44
N TYR A 242 10.46 25.44 11.27
CA TYR A 242 11.29 24.34 10.80
C TYR A 242 11.89 24.67 9.43
N ALA A 243 13.20 24.50 9.36
CA ALA A 243 14.01 24.66 8.18
C ALA A 243 14.16 23.33 7.43
N ALA A 244 14.15 23.40 6.10
CA ALA A 244 14.57 22.31 5.24
C ALA A 244 16.02 22.53 4.81
N ARG A 245 16.74 21.42 4.65
CA ARG A 245 18.05 21.40 3.99
C ARG A 245 17.86 21.54 2.48
N ILE A 246 18.59 22.47 1.87
CA ILE A 246 18.71 22.62 0.43
C ILE A 246 20.08 22.05 0.02
N PRO A 247 20.13 21.05 -0.88
CA PRO A 247 21.40 20.55 -1.39
C PRO A 247 22.09 21.59 -2.27
N ARG A 248 23.30 21.28 -2.72
CA ARG A 248 24.00 22.12 -3.71
C ARG A 248 23.17 22.20 -4.99
N LEU A 249 22.90 23.43 -5.41
CA LEU A 249 22.20 23.76 -6.66
C LEU A 249 23.15 24.54 -7.57
N LYS A 250 22.89 24.45 -8.87
CA LYS A 250 23.66 25.14 -9.90
C LYS A 250 22.72 25.82 -10.87
N ALA A 251 22.99 27.07 -11.22
CA ALA A 251 22.12 27.83 -12.09
C ALA A 251 21.94 27.13 -13.45
N GLY A 252 20.70 27.11 -13.96
CA GLY A 252 20.32 26.46 -15.21
C GLY A 252 20.16 24.94 -15.15
N GLU A 253 20.39 24.28 -14.01
CA GLU A 253 20.18 22.84 -13.85
C GLU A 253 18.92 22.56 -13.01
N GLU A 254 17.91 21.96 -13.64
CA GLU A 254 16.69 21.54 -12.94
C GLU A 254 16.98 20.40 -11.94
N ARG A 255 16.30 20.42 -10.79
CA ARG A 255 16.43 19.38 -9.76
C ARG A 255 15.17 19.26 -8.90
N SER A 256 14.69 18.04 -8.70
CA SER A 256 13.69 17.71 -7.67
C SER A 256 14.29 17.91 -6.28
N LEU A 257 13.56 18.58 -5.41
CA LEU A 257 13.96 18.83 -4.02
C LEU A 257 12.93 18.21 -3.08
N PHE A 258 13.40 17.66 -1.96
CA PHE A 258 12.53 17.05 -0.99
C PHE A 258 13.07 17.21 0.43
N GLY A 259 12.23 17.69 1.34
CA GLY A 259 12.56 17.88 2.75
C GLY A 259 12.22 16.66 3.60
N ALA A 260 12.92 15.53 3.43
CA ALA A 260 12.59 14.27 4.14
C ALA A 260 12.63 14.39 5.67
N VAL A 261 13.51 15.25 6.21
CA VAL A 261 13.59 15.59 7.62
C VAL A 261 13.72 17.11 7.74
N LEU A 262 13.01 17.69 8.70
CA LEU A 262 13.07 19.12 8.99
C LEU A 262 13.81 19.41 10.30
N PHE A 263 14.41 20.59 10.37
CA PHE A 263 15.26 21.01 11.48
C PHE A 263 14.66 22.22 12.20
N PRO A 264 14.57 22.22 13.54
CA PRO A 264 14.01 23.33 14.28
C PRO A 264 14.95 24.54 14.18
N VAL A 265 14.39 25.71 13.92
CA VAL A 265 15.16 26.96 13.97
C VAL A 265 15.39 27.32 15.43
N VAL A 266 16.64 27.30 15.88
CA VAL A 266 16.99 27.65 17.26
C VAL A 266 17.02 29.15 17.46
N PHE A 267 16.60 29.61 18.63
CA PHE A 267 16.67 31.04 18.96
C PHE A 267 18.11 31.43 19.29
N ASP A 268 18.60 32.47 18.64
CA ASP A 268 19.88 33.10 18.96
C ASP A 268 19.65 34.20 20.02
N ASP A 269 20.06 33.94 21.26
CA ASP A 269 19.87 34.83 22.40
C ASP A 269 21.00 35.86 22.57
N ALA A 270 21.84 36.04 21.54
CA ALA A 270 22.98 36.95 21.51
C ALA A 270 24.06 36.67 22.57
N ALA A 271 24.05 35.49 23.21
CA ALA A 271 25.16 35.03 24.02
C ALA A 271 26.40 34.77 23.14
N PRO A 272 27.64 34.95 23.64
CA PRO A 272 28.84 34.68 22.84
C PRO A 272 28.95 33.19 22.50
N GLY A 273 28.67 32.84 21.25
CA GLY A 273 28.76 31.48 20.74
C GLY A 273 27.61 31.13 19.80
N LEU A 274 27.74 30.03 19.05
CA LEU A 274 26.61 29.49 18.29
C LEU A 274 25.62 28.83 19.26
N PRO A 275 24.30 29.07 19.14
CA PRO A 275 23.33 28.33 19.92
C PRO A 275 23.49 26.83 19.63
N PRO A 276 23.71 25.98 20.66
CA PRO A 276 23.96 24.55 20.45
C PRO A 276 22.71 23.87 19.91
N SER A 277 22.89 22.85 19.07
CA SER A 277 21.77 22.02 18.63
C SER A 277 21.08 21.36 19.83
N PRO A 278 19.75 21.22 19.84
CA PRO A 278 19.00 20.69 20.99
C PRO A 278 19.14 19.16 21.16
N GLY A 279 20.21 18.55 20.65
CA GLY A 279 20.47 17.11 20.60
C GLY A 279 21.50 16.78 19.52
N ASN A 280 21.70 15.48 19.25
CA ASN A 280 22.53 15.02 18.14
C ASN A 280 21.69 14.88 16.85
N PHE A 281 22.03 15.67 15.83
CA PHE A 281 21.34 15.67 14.53
C PHE A 281 22.17 15.06 13.39
N GLU A 282 23.35 14.47 13.66
CA GLU A 282 24.22 13.92 12.61
C GLU A 282 23.51 12.91 11.71
N THR A 283 22.81 11.95 12.32
CA THR A 283 22.02 10.97 11.56
C THR A 283 20.88 11.62 10.78
N ALA A 284 20.18 12.60 11.38
CA ALA A 284 19.10 13.32 10.72
C ALA A 284 19.58 14.16 9.52
N LEU A 285 20.77 14.76 9.62
CA LEU A 285 21.42 15.50 8.53
C LEU A 285 21.86 14.58 7.39
N ALA A 286 22.40 13.40 7.71
CA ALA A 286 22.75 12.40 6.71
C ALA A 286 21.50 11.91 5.96
N GLU A 287 20.41 11.64 6.68
CA GLU A 287 19.12 11.28 6.07
C GLU A 287 18.56 12.40 5.19
N ALA A 288 18.53 13.64 5.69
CA ALA A 288 18.08 14.79 4.91
C ALA A 288 18.94 15.04 3.66
N ALA A 289 20.16 14.47 3.58
CA ALA A 289 20.98 14.49 2.39
C ALA A 289 20.72 13.31 1.46
N GLN A 290 20.46 12.12 2.00
CA GLN A 290 20.24 10.92 1.21
C GLN A 290 18.89 10.93 0.47
N TRP A 291 17.84 11.50 1.06
CA TRP A 291 16.50 11.55 0.47
C TRP A 291 16.10 12.97 -0.01
N ASP A 292 17.08 13.77 -0.43
CA ASP A 292 16.84 15.17 -0.82
C ASP A 292 16.21 15.35 -2.22
N ASP A 293 16.00 14.26 -2.96
CA ASP A 293 15.30 14.22 -4.26
C ASP A 293 13.89 13.62 -4.18
N GLY A 294 13.54 13.00 -3.05
CA GLY A 294 12.23 12.42 -2.77
C GLY A 294 12.01 11.04 -3.38
N PHE A 295 13.05 10.24 -3.65
CA PHE A 295 12.91 8.85 -4.11
C PHE A 295 13.33 7.85 -3.02
N ALA A 296 12.65 6.71 -2.96
CA ALA A 296 13.06 5.61 -2.07
C ALA A 296 14.38 4.98 -2.56
N SER A 297 15.28 4.68 -1.63
CA SER A 297 16.60 4.11 -1.96
C SER A 297 16.54 2.60 -2.17
N ILE A 298 15.68 1.91 -1.44
CA ILE A 298 15.49 0.47 -1.49
C ILE A 298 14.01 0.18 -1.73
N VAL A 299 13.69 -0.42 -2.86
CA VAL A 299 12.36 -0.92 -3.19
C VAL A 299 12.47 -2.44 -3.35
N HIS A 300 11.51 -3.17 -2.82
CA HIS A 300 11.46 -4.62 -2.95
C HIS A 300 10.02 -5.09 -3.12
N ALA A 301 9.86 -6.19 -3.82
CA ALA A 301 8.55 -6.70 -4.17
C ALA A 301 8.53 -8.23 -4.19
N LYS A 302 7.34 -8.80 -3.98
CA LYS A 302 7.16 -10.25 -3.96
C LYS A 302 5.72 -10.65 -4.25
N GLN A 303 5.56 -11.57 -5.19
CA GLN A 303 4.32 -12.31 -5.34
C GLN A 303 4.23 -13.43 -4.28
N PRO A 304 3.09 -13.61 -3.59
CA PRO A 304 2.88 -14.74 -2.69
C PRO A 304 3.05 -16.10 -3.38
N VAL A 305 3.72 -17.03 -2.70
CA VAL A 305 4.07 -18.36 -3.24
C VAL A 305 3.49 -19.52 -2.43
N SER A 306 2.76 -19.22 -1.35
CA SER A 306 2.12 -20.17 -0.45
C SER A 306 0.75 -19.65 -0.01
N GLN A 307 -0.13 -20.58 0.41
CA GLN A 307 -1.37 -20.26 1.12
C GLN A 307 -1.13 -19.47 2.41
N ASN A 308 -0.03 -19.75 3.11
CA ASN A 308 0.37 -18.95 4.25
C ASN A 308 1.15 -17.72 3.73
N LEU A 309 0.50 -16.55 3.76
CA LEU A 309 1.10 -15.30 3.29
C LEU A 309 2.35 -14.88 4.07
N LEU A 310 2.60 -15.45 5.25
CA LEU A 310 3.84 -15.23 6.00
C LEU A 310 5.00 -16.09 5.49
N GLU A 311 4.73 -17.16 4.74
CA GLU A 311 5.79 -17.95 4.10
C GLU A 311 6.30 -17.23 2.86
N GLU A 312 7.62 -17.10 2.83
CA GLU A 312 8.35 -16.41 1.78
C GLU A 312 8.99 -17.37 0.78
N LYS A 313 8.89 -18.67 1.02
CA LYS A 313 9.41 -19.70 0.13
C LYS A 313 8.32 -20.74 -0.11
N PRO A 314 8.36 -21.47 -1.24
CA PRO A 314 7.44 -22.57 -1.46
C PRO A 314 7.55 -23.58 -0.31
N ASP A 315 6.42 -23.86 0.34
CA ASP A 315 6.28 -24.78 1.47
C ASP A 315 5.53 -26.08 1.08
N GLY A 316 5.20 -26.21 -0.21
CA GLY A 316 4.41 -27.32 -0.75
C GLY A 316 2.91 -27.03 -0.84
N PHE A 317 2.43 -25.90 -0.31
CA PHE A 317 1.02 -25.51 -0.35
C PHE A 317 0.83 -24.31 -1.28
N ALA A 318 0.49 -24.58 -2.54
CA ALA A 318 0.26 -23.52 -3.54
C ALA A 318 -0.90 -22.59 -3.11
N PRO A 319 -0.81 -21.26 -3.38
CA PRO A 319 -1.89 -20.32 -3.09
C PRO A 319 -3.23 -20.77 -3.67
N LEU A 320 -4.31 -20.59 -2.90
CA LEU A 320 -5.67 -20.86 -3.37
C LEU A 320 -6.20 -19.73 -4.26
N THR A 321 -5.85 -18.49 -3.92
CA THR A 321 -6.19 -17.28 -4.67
C THR A 321 -4.95 -16.42 -4.86
N ASP A 322 -4.87 -15.74 -5.99
CA ASP A 322 -3.82 -14.76 -6.23
C ASP A 322 -4.27 -13.40 -5.68
N ILE A 323 -3.34 -12.70 -5.03
CA ILE A 323 -3.60 -11.38 -4.45
C ILE A 323 -2.73 -10.29 -5.08
N GLY A 324 -1.98 -10.62 -6.13
CA GLY A 324 -1.08 -9.72 -6.84
C GLY A 324 0.32 -9.64 -6.22
N ILE A 325 0.95 -8.48 -6.38
CA ILE A 325 2.34 -8.23 -5.99
C ILE A 325 2.36 -7.43 -4.70
N ARG A 326 3.05 -7.93 -3.67
CA ARG A 326 3.30 -7.20 -2.43
C ARG A 326 4.53 -6.32 -2.58
N LEU A 327 4.47 -5.11 -2.07
CA LEU A 327 5.46 -4.05 -2.26
C LEU A 327 5.94 -3.52 -0.91
N GLY A 328 7.23 -3.25 -0.80
CA GLY A 328 7.82 -2.57 0.34
C GLY A 328 8.98 -1.69 -0.09
N TRP A 329 9.36 -0.73 0.75
CA TRP A 329 10.41 0.22 0.46
C TRP A 329 10.99 0.79 1.75
N ASP A 330 12.30 1.02 1.76
CA ASP A 330 13.04 1.70 2.82
C ASP A 330 12.64 1.23 4.24
N ASP A 331 12.37 -0.08 4.41
CA ASP A 331 11.74 -0.68 5.60
C ASP A 331 12.41 -0.25 6.91
N GLU A 332 13.73 -0.24 6.95
CA GLU A 332 14.51 0.19 8.11
C GLU A 332 14.46 1.71 8.32
N GLN A 333 14.44 2.50 7.25
CA GLN A 333 14.42 3.96 7.34
C GLN A 333 13.07 4.46 7.85
N ILE A 334 11.96 3.88 7.38
CA ILE A 334 10.62 4.18 7.88
C ILE A 334 10.54 3.87 9.38
N LEU A 335 11.07 2.71 9.79
CA LEU A 335 11.16 2.33 11.19
C LEU A 335 11.94 3.37 12.01
N ILE A 336 13.09 3.84 11.51
CA ILE A 336 13.93 4.84 12.18
C ILE A 336 13.18 6.17 12.30
N TRP A 337 12.57 6.65 11.23
CA TRP A 337 11.82 7.91 11.22
C TRP A 337 10.65 7.89 12.20
N GLN A 338 9.84 6.83 12.19
CA GLN A 338 8.69 6.75 13.09
C GLN A 338 9.12 6.57 14.56
N ASN A 339 10.15 5.74 14.84
CA ASN A 339 10.66 5.59 16.20
C ASN A 339 11.30 6.87 16.74
N ARG A 340 11.90 7.72 15.91
CA ARG A 340 12.38 9.06 16.33
C ARG A 340 11.26 9.92 16.89
N GLN A 341 10.05 9.81 16.33
CA GLN A 341 8.86 10.55 16.81
C GLN A 341 8.20 9.91 18.04
N MET A 342 8.60 8.71 18.45
CA MET A 342 7.96 7.98 19.56
C MET A 342 8.87 7.83 20.78
N THR A 343 10.15 7.54 20.55
CA THR A 343 11.09 7.08 21.58
C THR A 343 11.92 8.22 22.19
N ILE A 344 12.45 7.97 23.38
CA ILE A 344 13.35 8.92 24.06
C ILE A 344 14.69 8.95 23.34
N ASP A 345 15.16 10.15 23.01
CA ASP A 345 16.52 10.38 22.55
C ASP A 345 17.41 10.77 23.75
N THR A 346 18.44 9.98 24.01
CA THR A 346 19.34 10.19 25.16
C THR A 346 20.31 11.36 24.98
N THR A 347 20.45 11.88 23.76
CA THR A 347 21.29 13.04 23.44
C THR A 347 20.57 14.36 23.71
N VAL A 348 19.25 14.34 23.85
CA VAL A 348 18.44 15.52 24.14
C VAL A 348 18.36 15.74 25.67
N PRO A 349 18.65 16.96 26.17
CA PRO A 349 18.51 17.27 27.59
C PRO A 349 17.10 17.01 28.11
N LYS A 350 17.02 16.42 29.30
CA LYS A 350 15.74 16.17 29.97
C LYS A 350 15.10 17.48 30.41
N ILE A 351 13.80 17.63 30.17
CA ILE A 351 13.01 18.75 30.68
C ILE A 351 12.22 18.25 31.90
N ALA A 352 12.36 18.92 33.05
CA ALA A 352 11.73 18.52 34.32
C ALA A 352 11.98 17.04 34.70
N GLY A 353 13.17 16.51 34.41
CA GLY A 353 13.55 15.12 34.69
C GLY A 353 13.01 14.08 33.69
N LYS A 354 12.24 14.51 32.70
CA LYS A 354 11.58 13.65 31.70
C LYS A 354 12.39 13.59 30.40
N GLY A 355 12.55 12.38 29.86
CA GLY A 355 13.20 12.16 28.56
C GLY A 355 12.42 12.85 27.44
N GLN A 356 13.13 13.34 26.43
CA GLN A 356 12.56 14.07 25.30
C GLN A 356 12.82 13.30 24.00
N ARG A 357 12.04 13.63 22.98
CA ARG A 357 12.26 13.17 21.60
C ARG A 357 13.23 14.13 20.92
N LEU A 358 13.96 13.65 19.92
CA LEU A 358 14.67 14.54 19.02
C LEU A 358 13.64 15.35 18.22
N ASP A 359 13.69 16.67 18.34
CA ASP A 359 12.83 17.60 17.62
C ASP A 359 13.27 17.68 16.15
N ALA A 360 12.97 16.63 15.38
CA ALA A 360 13.27 16.53 13.95
C ALA A 360 12.07 15.90 13.24
N PRO A 361 11.03 16.69 12.92
CA PRO A 361 9.83 16.17 12.27
C PRO A 361 10.16 15.46 10.96
N SER A 362 9.52 14.31 10.73
CA SER A 362 9.54 13.66 9.42
C SER A 362 8.78 14.53 8.43
N GLY A 363 9.41 14.85 7.31
CA GLY A 363 8.73 15.51 6.20
C GLY A 363 7.97 14.52 5.32
N VAL A 364 8.29 13.22 5.40
CA VAL A 364 7.57 12.16 4.69
C VAL A 364 6.23 11.91 5.37
N PHE A 365 5.14 12.04 4.60
CA PHE A 365 3.77 11.79 5.03
C PHE A 365 3.18 10.56 4.34
N GLY A 366 3.48 10.37 3.05
CA GLY A 366 3.04 9.20 2.29
C GLY A 366 3.96 8.89 1.12
N TYR A 367 3.53 7.96 0.28
CA TYR A 367 4.32 7.44 -0.83
C TYR A 367 3.47 7.32 -2.09
N ARG A 368 4.10 7.51 -3.24
CA ARG A 368 3.53 7.30 -4.56
C ARG A 368 4.29 6.17 -5.22
N VAL A 369 3.57 5.11 -5.58
CA VAL A 369 4.18 3.93 -6.20
C VAL A 369 3.96 4.03 -7.69
N ASP A 370 5.05 3.94 -8.45
CA ASP A 370 5.00 3.85 -9.91
C ASP A 370 5.29 2.41 -10.33
N ALA A 371 4.63 1.97 -11.40
CA ALA A 371 4.88 0.70 -12.05
C ALA A 371 5.03 0.90 -13.55
N ARG A 372 5.81 0.01 -14.18
CA ARG A 372 5.85 -0.16 -15.62
C ARG A 372 5.99 -1.64 -15.97
N LYS A 373 5.53 -2.04 -17.15
CA LYS A 373 6.05 -3.25 -17.78
C LYS A 373 7.51 -2.98 -18.17
N SER A 374 8.40 -3.96 -18.03
CA SER A 374 9.82 -3.74 -18.32
C SER A 374 10.00 -3.19 -19.75
N GLY A 375 10.67 -2.04 -19.87
CA GLY A 375 10.86 -1.32 -21.13
C GLY A 375 9.82 -0.24 -21.47
N ASP A 376 8.73 -0.12 -20.70
CA ASP A 376 7.68 0.89 -20.92
C ASP A 376 7.89 2.18 -20.07
N ASP A 377 6.98 3.15 -20.24
CA ASP A 377 6.92 4.36 -19.41
C ASP A 377 6.35 4.08 -18.00
N TRP A 378 6.84 4.84 -17.03
CA TRP A 378 6.35 4.84 -15.65
C TRP A 378 4.91 5.32 -15.55
N ARG A 379 4.09 4.59 -14.79
CA ARG A 379 2.71 4.97 -14.48
C ARG A 379 2.48 4.92 -12.98
N SER A 380 1.86 5.96 -12.46
CA SER A 380 1.54 6.05 -11.05
C SER A 380 0.32 5.20 -10.71
N LEU A 381 0.48 4.30 -9.73
CA LEU A 381 -0.59 3.46 -9.20
C LEU A 381 -1.55 4.22 -8.27
N VAL A 382 -1.30 5.51 -8.04
CA VAL A 382 -2.03 6.37 -7.11
C VAL A 382 -2.60 7.62 -7.77
N ARG A 383 -2.54 7.71 -9.11
CA ARG A 383 -3.11 8.81 -9.89
C ARG A 383 -4.61 8.65 -10.00
N VAL A 384 -5.33 9.73 -9.71
CA VAL A 384 -6.79 9.78 -9.69
C VAL A 384 -7.32 11.05 -10.34
N GLN A 385 -8.56 10.98 -10.81
CA GLN A 385 -9.34 12.12 -11.26
C GLN A 385 -10.69 12.13 -10.54
N SER A 386 -11.16 13.29 -10.08
CA SER A 386 -12.48 13.40 -9.44
C SER A 386 -13.59 13.31 -10.49
N LYS A 387 -14.68 12.61 -10.16
CA LYS A 387 -15.83 12.43 -11.09
C LYS A 387 -16.59 13.73 -11.34
N ALA A 388 -16.47 14.68 -10.41
CA ALA A 388 -17.07 16.02 -10.47
C ALA A 388 -16.13 17.04 -9.79
N PRO A 389 -16.33 18.35 -10.02
CA PRO A 389 -15.62 19.38 -9.28
C PRO A 389 -15.75 19.20 -7.77
N LEU A 390 -14.64 19.32 -7.06
CA LEU A 390 -14.62 19.16 -5.61
C LEU A 390 -15.22 20.39 -4.93
N ALA A 391 -16.08 20.17 -3.94
CA ALA A 391 -16.68 21.23 -3.14
C ALA A 391 -16.95 20.74 -1.71
N LEU A 392 -16.97 21.67 -0.76
CA LEU A 392 -17.48 21.44 0.59
C LEU A 392 -18.67 22.37 0.83
N GLY A 393 -19.86 21.81 0.93
CA GLY A 393 -21.10 22.60 0.85
C GLY A 393 -21.21 23.26 -0.52
N ASP A 394 -21.53 24.56 -0.54
CA ASP A 394 -21.58 25.37 -1.77
C ASP A 394 -20.22 26.01 -2.13
N ILE A 395 -19.15 25.68 -1.40
CA ILE A 395 -17.82 26.28 -1.57
C ILE A 395 -16.95 25.38 -2.46
N PRO A 396 -16.55 25.82 -3.68
CA PRO A 396 -15.69 25.03 -4.55
C PRO A 396 -14.26 24.95 -4.00
N LEU A 397 -13.63 23.78 -4.16
CA LEU A 397 -12.26 23.49 -3.74
C LEU A 397 -11.31 23.50 -4.95
N GLY A 398 -11.17 24.67 -5.56
CA GLY A 398 -10.44 24.89 -6.81
C GLY A 398 -11.34 24.90 -8.05
N GLU A 399 -10.72 25.00 -9.21
CA GLU A 399 -11.41 25.07 -10.51
C GLU A 399 -11.50 23.68 -11.17
N GLY A 400 -12.69 23.32 -11.64
CA GLY A 400 -12.91 22.10 -12.43
C GLY A 400 -12.77 20.80 -11.64
N VAL A 401 -12.55 19.69 -12.36
CA VAL A 401 -12.26 18.39 -11.75
C VAL A 401 -10.83 18.36 -11.24
N PHE A 402 -10.63 17.72 -10.09
CA PHE A 402 -9.30 17.45 -9.57
C PHE A 402 -8.66 16.32 -10.36
N GLU A 403 -7.41 16.49 -10.78
CA GLU A 403 -6.56 15.41 -11.25
C GLU A 403 -5.21 15.52 -10.57
N GLY A 404 -4.72 14.41 -10.03
CA GLY A 404 -3.49 14.40 -9.28
C GLY A 404 -3.20 13.04 -8.67
N GLU A 405 -2.26 13.01 -7.72
CA GLU A 405 -1.83 11.80 -7.05
C GLU A 405 -2.19 11.86 -5.57
N LEU A 406 -2.80 10.79 -5.06
CA LEU A 406 -2.94 10.59 -3.62
C LEU A 406 -1.72 9.86 -3.07
N GLY A 407 -1.68 9.60 -1.76
CA GLY A 407 -0.56 8.92 -1.10
C GLY A 407 -0.97 7.59 -0.48
N VAL A 408 -0.05 6.63 -0.53
CA VAL A 408 -0.06 5.44 0.34
C VAL A 408 0.60 5.83 1.65
N GLU A 409 -0.14 5.72 2.76
CA GLU A 409 0.38 5.98 4.10
C GLU A 409 0.80 4.68 4.79
N VAL A 410 1.85 4.75 5.59
CA VAL A 410 2.42 3.59 6.29
C VAL A 410 2.17 3.75 7.78
N HIS A 411 1.23 2.95 8.31
CA HIS A 411 0.86 3.01 9.72
C HIS A 411 1.26 1.72 10.45
N PRO A 412 1.92 1.84 11.61
CA PRO A 412 2.16 0.69 12.46
C PRO A 412 0.90 0.35 13.26
N MET A 413 0.75 -0.92 13.65
CA MET A 413 -0.41 -1.41 14.40
C MET A 413 -0.02 -2.14 15.68
N GLN A 414 -0.83 -1.99 16.72
CA GLN A 414 -0.78 -2.88 17.88
C GLN A 414 -1.62 -4.13 17.59
N LEU A 415 -0.99 -5.30 17.69
CA LEU A 415 -1.68 -6.56 17.49
C LEU A 415 -2.65 -6.83 18.66
N ASP A 416 -3.81 -7.40 18.35
CA ASP A 416 -4.85 -7.83 19.32
C ASP A 416 -5.38 -6.75 20.29
N GLY A 417 -5.20 -5.47 19.97
CA GLY A 417 -5.67 -4.36 20.82
C GLY A 417 -4.88 -4.22 22.12
N ASP A 418 -3.65 -4.75 22.19
CA ASP A 418 -2.76 -4.55 23.34
C ASP A 418 -2.21 -3.12 23.35
N GLN A 419 -2.96 -2.21 23.98
CA GLN A 419 -2.63 -0.79 24.11
C GLN A 419 -1.29 -0.52 24.83
N LYS A 420 -0.75 -1.52 25.56
CA LYS A 420 0.55 -1.42 26.23
C LYS A 420 1.67 -2.15 25.49
N GLY A 421 1.31 -2.84 24.40
CA GLY A 421 2.22 -3.62 23.57
C GLY A 421 3.03 -2.78 22.60
N GLN A 422 3.98 -3.45 21.95
CA GLN A 422 4.79 -2.88 20.87
C GLN A 422 3.94 -2.72 19.61
N PHE A 423 4.28 -1.70 18.82
CA PHE A 423 3.71 -1.49 17.50
C PHE A 423 4.48 -2.30 16.46
N TRP A 424 3.80 -2.78 15.43
CA TRP A 424 4.39 -3.50 14.32
C TRP A 424 4.07 -2.83 12.99
N LEU A 425 5.09 -2.57 12.20
CA LEU A 425 4.93 -2.27 10.79
C LEU A 425 4.57 -3.55 10.02
N PRO A 426 3.68 -3.46 9.01
CA PRO A 426 3.42 -4.57 8.09
C PRO A 426 4.70 -5.09 7.44
N SER A 427 4.80 -6.40 7.17
CA SER A 427 5.94 -6.99 6.46
C SER A 427 6.14 -6.39 5.07
N TYR A 428 5.05 -6.18 4.33
CA TYR A 428 4.99 -5.42 3.08
C TYR A 428 4.03 -4.25 3.28
N LEU A 429 4.33 -3.10 2.68
CA LEU A 429 3.67 -1.83 2.94
C LEU A 429 2.45 -1.60 2.05
N ALA A 430 2.42 -2.20 0.86
CA ALA A 430 1.30 -2.15 -0.06
C ALA A 430 1.15 -3.45 -0.86
N GLN A 431 0.03 -3.61 -1.55
CA GLN A 431 -0.27 -4.74 -2.42
C GLN A 431 -0.96 -4.25 -3.69
N TRP A 432 -0.38 -4.57 -4.84
CA TRP A 432 -0.92 -4.22 -6.14
C TRP A 432 -1.53 -5.43 -6.83
N ASN A 433 -2.84 -5.38 -7.08
CA ASN A 433 -3.63 -6.42 -7.75
C ASN A 433 -4.04 -5.99 -9.18
N GLY A 434 -3.33 -5.05 -9.80
CA GLY A 434 -3.71 -4.47 -11.10
C GLY A 434 -4.72 -3.32 -11.02
N LYS A 435 -5.16 -2.92 -9.82
CA LYS A 435 -6.01 -1.75 -9.57
C LYS A 435 -5.24 -0.63 -8.86
N SER A 436 -5.92 0.48 -8.59
CA SER A 436 -5.34 1.62 -7.86
C SER A 436 -5.00 1.23 -6.43
N LEU A 437 -3.88 1.75 -5.90
CA LEU A 437 -3.48 1.51 -4.51
C LEU A 437 -4.24 2.39 -3.50
N VAL A 438 -4.98 3.39 -3.98
CA VAL A 438 -5.64 4.42 -3.14
C VAL A 438 -7.15 4.46 -3.31
N LEU A 439 -7.71 3.67 -4.23
CA LEU A 439 -9.14 3.55 -4.45
C LEU A 439 -9.61 2.12 -4.16
N PRO A 440 -10.85 1.95 -3.68
CA PRO A 440 -11.41 0.62 -3.52
C PRO A 440 -11.56 -0.08 -4.87
N ASP A 441 -11.45 -1.41 -4.85
CA ASP A 441 -11.67 -2.26 -6.02
C ASP A 441 -13.17 -2.42 -6.29
N GLU A 442 -13.72 -1.54 -7.14
CA GLU A 442 -15.13 -1.60 -7.53
C GLU A 442 -15.50 -2.89 -8.25
N ASP A 443 -14.57 -3.53 -8.97
CA ASP A 443 -14.83 -4.79 -9.67
C ASP A 443 -15.02 -5.93 -8.67
N ALA A 444 -14.13 -6.01 -7.66
CA ALA A 444 -14.28 -6.96 -6.56
C ALA A 444 -15.62 -6.77 -5.84
N ALA A 445 -15.99 -5.52 -5.55
CA ALA A 445 -17.25 -5.25 -4.86
C ALA A 445 -18.50 -5.64 -5.66
N ARG A 446 -18.50 -5.46 -6.99
CA ARG A 446 -19.58 -5.96 -7.87
C ARG A 446 -19.61 -7.48 -7.91
N VAL A 447 -18.46 -8.13 -8.13
CA VAL A 447 -18.37 -9.59 -8.22
C VAL A 447 -18.80 -10.28 -6.91
N PHE A 448 -18.34 -9.79 -5.77
CA PHE A 448 -18.66 -10.35 -4.45
C PHE A 448 -19.92 -9.76 -3.80
N LYS A 449 -20.60 -8.81 -4.47
CA LYS A 449 -21.84 -8.17 -3.99
C LYS A 449 -21.71 -7.57 -2.59
N THR A 450 -20.56 -6.97 -2.29
CA THR A 450 -20.22 -6.50 -0.94
C THR A 450 -21.16 -5.39 -0.45
N GLU A 451 -21.65 -4.53 -1.35
CA GLU A 451 -22.64 -3.49 -0.99
C GLU A 451 -24.07 -4.03 -0.80
N GLU A 452 -24.37 -5.23 -1.29
CA GLU A 452 -25.67 -5.90 -1.13
C GLU A 452 -25.72 -6.81 0.12
N ALA A 453 -24.56 -7.10 0.72
CA ALA A 453 -24.46 -7.94 1.91
C ALA A 453 -25.17 -7.27 3.11
N LEU A 454 -26.21 -7.94 3.61
CA LEU A 454 -27.19 -7.49 4.60
C LEU A 454 -26.62 -6.68 5.79
N GLY A 455 -27.18 -5.47 6.01
CA GLY A 455 -27.26 -4.81 7.32
C GLY A 455 -26.30 -3.66 7.61
N ALA A 456 -25.23 -3.51 6.84
CA ALA A 456 -24.33 -2.35 6.90
C ALA A 456 -23.72 -2.15 5.51
N ALA A 457 -24.46 -1.51 4.61
CA ALA A 457 -23.92 -1.14 3.30
C ALA A 457 -22.81 -0.11 3.53
N ALA A 458 -21.57 -0.59 3.64
CA ALA A 458 -20.39 0.24 3.51
C ALA A 458 -20.39 0.74 2.05
N ALA A 459 -21.03 1.88 1.83
CA ALA A 459 -21.05 2.51 0.51
C ALA A 459 -19.61 2.82 0.12
N LEU A 460 -19.21 2.33 -1.05
CA LEU A 460 -17.89 2.63 -1.57
C LEU A 460 -17.77 4.12 -1.84
N GLY A 461 -16.65 4.71 -1.44
CA GLY A 461 -16.33 6.09 -1.78
C GLY A 461 -16.07 6.20 -3.29
N ARG A 462 -17.06 6.66 -4.06
CA ARG A 462 -16.97 6.84 -5.53
C ARG A 462 -16.63 8.28 -5.94
N MET A 463 -15.75 8.95 -5.19
CA MET A 463 -15.38 10.34 -5.47
C MET A 463 -14.43 10.46 -6.68
N TYR A 464 -13.62 9.42 -6.93
CA TYR A 464 -12.55 9.44 -7.90
C TYR A 464 -12.59 8.22 -8.84
N ASP A 465 -12.02 8.38 -10.03
CA ASP A 465 -11.65 7.30 -10.95
C ASP A 465 -10.11 7.21 -11.06
N PRO A 466 -9.55 6.00 -11.24
CA PRO A 466 -8.12 5.84 -11.48
C PRO A 466 -7.73 6.31 -12.89
N VAL A 467 -6.50 6.82 -13.05
CA VAL A 467 -6.02 7.35 -14.34
C VAL A 467 -4.83 6.52 -14.84
N GLY A 468 -4.95 5.97 -16.06
CA GLY A 468 -3.84 5.33 -16.80
C GLY A 468 -3.54 3.87 -16.45
N LEU A 469 -4.31 3.25 -15.55
CA LEU A 469 -4.10 1.84 -15.15
C LEU A 469 -4.52 0.83 -16.22
N ASP A 470 -5.40 1.23 -17.15
CA ASP A 470 -5.80 0.46 -18.33
C ASP A 470 -4.62 0.12 -19.25
N GLN A 471 -3.55 0.93 -19.20
CA GLN A 471 -2.34 0.75 -20.01
C GLN A 471 -1.29 -0.16 -19.34
N ILE A 472 -1.50 -0.57 -18.09
CA ILE A 472 -0.61 -1.46 -17.36
C ILE A 472 -1.42 -2.54 -16.63
N PRO A 473 -2.17 -3.38 -17.35
CA PRO A 473 -2.88 -4.49 -16.73
C PRO A 473 -1.87 -5.44 -16.08
N LEU A 474 -2.20 -5.97 -14.90
CA LEU A 474 -1.41 -7.00 -14.23
C LEU A 474 -1.77 -8.37 -14.84
N LEU A 475 -0.83 -8.97 -15.58
CA LEU A 475 -1.03 -10.19 -16.36
C LEU A 475 0.08 -11.20 -16.07
N TYR A 476 -0.29 -12.48 -16.03
CA TYR A 476 0.68 -13.57 -15.88
C TYR A 476 1.62 -13.65 -17.09
N GLY A 477 2.87 -14.04 -16.84
CA GLY A 477 3.92 -14.14 -17.86
C GLY A 477 4.71 -12.84 -18.08
N GLU A 478 4.19 -11.71 -17.57
CA GLU A 478 4.79 -10.39 -17.74
C GLU A 478 5.78 -10.03 -16.62
N GLU A 479 6.67 -9.10 -16.92
CA GLU A 479 7.65 -8.58 -15.98
C GLU A 479 7.40 -7.09 -15.70
N TYR A 480 7.24 -6.75 -14.43
CA TYR A 480 6.93 -5.42 -13.95
C TYR A 480 8.08 -4.86 -13.14
N GLU A 481 8.32 -3.56 -13.30
CA GLU A 481 9.29 -2.80 -12.53
C GLU A 481 8.56 -1.78 -11.67
N PHE A 482 9.07 -1.56 -10.46
CA PHE A 482 8.48 -0.65 -9.49
C PHE A 482 9.52 0.32 -8.96
N ARG A 483 9.09 1.59 -8.78
CA ARG A 483 9.82 2.58 -8.00
C ARG A 483 8.86 3.32 -7.07
N VAL A 484 9.41 3.99 -6.06
CA VAL A 484 8.61 4.70 -5.07
C VAL A 484 9.11 6.13 -4.89
N ARG A 485 8.18 7.08 -5.01
CA ARG A 485 8.37 8.51 -4.74
C ARG A 485 7.78 8.86 -3.39
N MET A 486 8.45 9.73 -2.65
CA MET A 486 7.99 10.24 -1.37
C MET A 486 7.03 11.40 -1.56
N MET A 487 6.05 11.50 -0.67
CA MET A 487 5.09 12.58 -0.62
C MET A 487 5.18 13.26 0.75
N ASP A 488 5.32 14.57 0.75
CA ASP A 488 5.34 15.34 1.98
C ASP A 488 3.92 15.61 2.52
N VAL A 489 3.84 16.16 3.73
CA VAL A 489 2.57 16.48 4.42
C VAL A 489 1.71 17.52 3.69
N THR A 490 2.30 18.27 2.75
CA THR A 490 1.57 19.22 1.90
C THR A 490 1.06 18.58 0.61
N GLY A 491 1.30 17.27 0.40
CA GLY A 491 1.02 16.57 -0.85
C GLY A 491 2.04 16.90 -1.95
N GLY A 492 3.17 17.51 -1.58
CA GLY A 492 4.30 17.77 -2.47
C GLY A 492 5.13 16.51 -2.72
N GLY A 493 6.24 16.66 -3.46
CA GLY A 493 7.14 15.59 -3.87
C GLY A 493 7.39 15.53 -5.38
N PRO A 494 8.36 14.72 -5.83
CA PRO A 494 8.69 14.60 -7.25
C PRO A 494 7.50 14.11 -8.08
N GLU A 495 7.40 14.58 -9.33
CA GLU A 495 6.38 14.14 -10.30
C GLU A 495 6.76 12.79 -10.94
N VAL A 496 5.80 12.12 -11.59
CA VAL A 496 6.01 10.80 -12.22
C VAL A 496 6.98 10.84 -13.41
N GLN A 497 7.27 11.99 -14.01
CA GLN A 497 8.25 12.11 -15.11
C GLN A 497 9.66 12.38 -14.60
N ARG A 498 9.84 12.63 -13.30
CA ARG A 498 11.14 12.92 -12.72
C ARG A 498 11.89 11.62 -12.43
N GLU A 499 13.21 11.72 -12.48
CA GLU A 499 14.13 10.63 -12.19
C GLU A 499 14.93 10.96 -10.92
N PRO A 500 15.34 9.94 -10.15
CA PRO A 500 16.19 10.14 -8.98
C PRO A 500 17.52 10.79 -9.37
N LYS A 501 18.10 11.58 -8.45
CA LYS A 501 19.39 12.25 -8.68
C LYS A 501 20.52 11.23 -8.83
N GLU A 502 20.46 10.16 -8.04
CA GLU A 502 21.42 9.05 -8.07
C GLU A 502 20.71 7.77 -8.49
N GLU A 503 21.22 7.10 -9.53
CA GLU A 503 20.73 5.78 -9.93
C GLU A 503 21.31 4.71 -8.99
N ILE A 504 20.53 4.31 -8.00
CA ILE A 504 20.87 3.20 -7.09
C ILE A 504 20.14 1.95 -7.59
N SER A 505 20.86 0.83 -7.76
CA SER A 505 20.28 -0.41 -8.28
C SER A 505 19.13 -0.96 -7.43
N SER A 506 19.08 -0.62 -6.14
CA SER A 506 18.00 -1.01 -5.23
C SER A 506 16.78 -0.09 -5.28
N ALA A 507 16.84 1.06 -5.95
CA ALA A 507 15.72 2.01 -6.04
C ALA A 507 14.60 1.53 -7.00
N ILE A 508 14.90 0.53 -7.83
CA ILE A 508 13.95 -0.14 -8.71
C ILE A 508 14.00 -1.65 -8.42
N THR A 509 12.82 -2.27 -8.29
CA THR A 509 12.70 -3.73 -8.20
C THR A 509 11.90 -4.28 -9.36
N SER A 510 12.29 -5.45 -9.85
CA SER A 510 11.57 -6.18 -10.91
C SER A 510 10.89 -7.42 -10.35
N VAL A 511 9.68 -7.72 -10.81
CA VAL A 511 8.95 -8.95 -10.49
C VAL A 511 8.35 -9.51 -11.77
N ARG A 512 8.71 -10.75 -12.07
CA ARG A 512 7.98 -11.54 -13.06
C ARG A 512 6.73 -12.12 -12.41
N PHE A 513 5.57 -11.69 -12.89
CA PHE A 513 4.28 -12.12 -12.36
C PHE A 513 3.89 -13.47 -12.97
N ARG A 514 3.81 -14.50 -12.13
CA ARG A 514 3.58 -15.88 -12.56
C ARG A 514 2.32 -16.43 -11.93
N ARG A 515 1.66 -17.37 -12.59
CA ARG A 515 0.56 -18.10 -11.98
C ARG A 515 1.09 -19.12 -10.98
N TYR A 516 0.89 -18.84 -9.69
CA TYR A 516 1.13 -19.77 -8.58
C TYR A 516 -0.11 -20.58 -8.19
N VAL A 517 -1.29 -20.09 -8.53
CA VAL A 517 -2.57 -20.77 -8.27
C VAL A 517 -2.70 -21.98 -9.19
N VAL A 518 -2.71 -23.17 -8.59
CA VAL A 518 -2.93 -24.44 -9.29
C VAL A 518 -4.35 -24.51 -9.86
N PRO A 519 -4.58 -25.20 -10.98
CA PRO A 519 -5.93 -25.54 -11.42
C PRO A 519 -6.70 -26.28 -10.32
N GLU A 520 -7.97 -25.92 -10.15
CA GLU A 520 -8.87 -26.70 -9.29
C GLU A 520 -9.24 -28.05 -9.93
N PRO A 521 -9.86 -28.98 -9.19
CA PRO A 521 -10.39 -30.21 -9.77
C PRO A 521 -11.36 -29.96 -10.93
N VAL A 522 -11.33 -30.81 -11.95
CA VAL A 522 -12.29 -30.75 -13.06
C VAL A 522 -13.72 -31.01 -12.57
N ARG A 523 -14.70 -30.43 -13.26
CA ARG A 523 -16.11 -30.62 -12.93
C ARG A 523 -16.68 -31.73 -13.78
N ILE A 524 -17.13 -32.81 -13.15
CA ILE A 524 -17.74 -33.95 -13.84
C ILE A 524 -19.25 -33.88 -13.60
N GLU A 525 -20.02 -33.83 -14.69
CA GLU A 525 -21.48 -33.83 -14.61
C GLU A 525 -22.00 -35.23 -14.23
N ASP A 526 -23.20 -35.27 -13.67
CA ASP A 526 -23.94 -36.51 -13.37
C ASP A 526 -23.22 -37.52 -12.45
N LEU A 527 -22.24 -37.06 -11.66
CA LEU A 527 -21.66 -37.89 -10.60
C LEU A 527 -22.74 -38.27 -9.57
N PRO A 528 -22.80 -39.54 -9.15
CA PRO A 528 -23.73 -39.97 -8.12
C PRO A 528 -23.47 -39.18 -6.83
N ARG A 529 -24.55 -38.63 -6.25
CA ARG A 529 -24.48 -37.95 -4.95
C ARG A 529 -24.28 -39.00 -3.85
N MET A 530 -23.73 -38.59 -2.71
CA MET A 530 -23.72 -39.44 -1.50
C MET A 530 -25.14 -39.98 -1.26
N PRO A 531 -25.34 -41.30 -1.35
CA PRO A 531 -26.70 -41.81 -1.51
C PRO A 531 -27.38 -42.15 -0.18
N ASP A 532 -28.70 -42.09 -0.16
CA ASP A 532 -29.54 -42.68 0.90
C ASP A 532 -29.68 -44.22 0.72
N ALA A 533 -29.36 -44.77 -0.46
CA ALA A 533 -29.40 -46.21 -0.77
C ALA A 533 -28.22 -46.71 -1.65
N PRO A 534 -27.74 -47.97 -1.51
CA PRO A 534 -26.54 -48.46 -2.20
C PRO A 534 -26.57 -48.44 -3.74
N ALA A 535 -27.76 -48.49 -4.37
CA ALA A 535 -27.90 -48.49 -5.82
C ALA A 535 -27.70 -47.09 -6.44
N ASP A 536 -27.92 -46.03 -5.66
CA ASP A 536 -27.71 -44.64 -6.07
C ASP A 536 -26.22 -44.24 -6.06
N ALA A 537 -25.33 -45.16 -5.67
CA ALA A 537 -23.88 -44.99 -5.68
C ALA A 537 -23.22 -45.26 -7.05
N LEU A 538 -23.96 -45.78 -8.03
CA LEU A 538 -23.42 -46.22 -9.31
C LEU A 538 -23.58 -45.14 -10.39
N PHE A 539 -22.49 -44.87 -11.14
CA PHE A 539 -22.53 -43.99 -12.31
C PHE A 539 -23.18 -44.72 -13.49
N PRO A 540 -24.35 -44.29 -13.99
CA PRO A 540 -25.16 -45.10 -14.92
C PRO A 540 -24.89 -44.82 -16.40
N LEU A 541 -24.04 -43.83 -16.71
CA LEU A 541 -23.81 -43.35 -18.07
C LEU A 541 -22.65 -44.09 -18.75
N ASP A 542 -22.71 -44.16 -20.07
CA ASP A 542 -21.68 -44.71 -20.96
C ASP A 542 -20.70 -43.65 -21.47
N GLN A 543 -20.70 -42.46 -20.86
CA GLN A 543 -19.79 -41.37 -21.19
C GLN A 543 -19.53 -40.49 -19.97
N LEU A 544 -18.36 -39.85 -19.93
CA LEU A 544 -18.02 -38.79 -18.98
C LEU A 544 -18.17 -37.44 -19.66
N THR A 545 -18.97 -36.55 -19.06
CA THR A 545 -19.02 -35.14 -19.45
C THR A 545 -18.19 -34.33 -18.46
N VAL A 546 -17.00 -33.90 -18.91
CA VAL A 546 -16.03 -33.19 -18.09
C VAL A 546 -15.98 -31.73 -18.51
N ARG A 547 -16.03 -30.81 -17.55
CA ARG A 547 -15.84 -29.37 -17.75
C ARG A 547 -14.56 -28.89 -17.10
N ARG A 548 -14.05 -27.79 -17.64
CA ARG A 548 -12.95 -27.05 -17.03
C ARG A 548 -13.27 -26.68 -15.57
N PRO A 549 -12.26 -26.65 -14.69
CA PRO A 549 -12.37 -26.08 -13.35
C PRO A 549 -12.81 -24.62 -13.41
N LEU A 550 -13.29 -24.10 -12.28
CA LEU A 550 -13.62 -22.69 -12.17
C LEU A 550 -12.41 -21.88 -11.70
N LEU A 551 -12.31 -20.64 -12.17
CA LEU A 551 -11.34 -19.66 -11.72
C LEU A 551 -12.07 -18.37 -11.33
N GLY A 552 -11.76 -17.85 -10.15
CA GLY A 552 -12.39 -16.66 -9.56
C GLY A 552 -11.61 -15.36 -9.77
N TYR A 553 -12.15 -14.27 -9.22
CA TYR A 553 -11.48 -12.97 -9.12
C TYR A 553 -10.41 -12.98 -8.00
N PRO A 554 -9.25 -12.33 -8.17
CA PRO A 554 -8.79 -11.62 -9.38
C PRO A 554 -8.05 -12.55 -10.37
N SER A 555 -7.74 -13.79 -9.99
CA SER A 555 -6.89 -14.71 -10.75
C SER A 555 -7.27 -14.85 -12.23
N VAL A 556 -8.56 -14.87 -12.57
CA VAL A 556 -9.00 -15.01 -13.96
C VAL A 556 -8.71 -13.77 -14.81
N VAL A 557 -8.74 -12.57 -14.20
CA VAL A 557 -8.41 -11.31 -14.89
C VAL A 557 -6.94 -11.31 -15.29
N PHE A 558 -6.07 -11.84 -14.42
CA PHE A 558 -4.62 -11.94 -14.66
C PHE A 558 -4.25 -12.85 -15.84
N THR A 559 -5.17 -13.72 -16.29
CA THR A 559 -4.91 -14.56 -17.47
C THR A 559 -4.90 -13.76 -18.78
N GLY A 560 -5.63 -12.64 -18.84
CA GLY A 560 -5.78 -11.85 -20.07
C GLY A 560 -6.48 -12.57 -21.24
N LYS A 561 -7.16 -13.71 -20.99
CA LYS A 561 -7.74 -14.57 -22.04
C LYS A 561 -9.22 -14.36 -22.30
N TYR A 562 -9.94 -13.68 -21.41
CA TYR A 562 -11.34 -13.30 -21.60
C TYR A 562 -11.43 -11.84 -22.06
N ALA A 563 -12.41 -11.53 -22.91
CA ALA A 563 -12.70 -10.15 -23.33
C ALA A 563 -13.32 -9.31 -22.20
N ASP A 564 -14.23 -9.90 -21.42
CA ASP A 564 -14.87 -9.27 -20.25
C ASP A 564 -14.99 -10.29 -19.09
N PRO A 565 -13.89 -10.60 -18.39
CA PRO A 565 -13.92 -11.54 -17.27
C PRO A 565 -14.79 -11.05 -16.11
N VAL A 566 -14.86 -9.74 -15.86
CA VAL A 566 -15.59 -9.17 -14.71
C VAL A 566 -17.09 -9.29 -14.91
N GLY A 567 -17.62 -8.94 -16.08
CA GLY A 567 -19.04 -9.11 -16.39
C GLY A 567 -19.49 -10.57 -16.33
N LEU A 568 -18.67 -11.51 -16.82
CA LEU A 568 -18.95 -12.94 -16.73
C LEU A 568 -18.97 -13.45 -15.28
N LEU A 569 -18.04 -12.99 -14.44
CA LEU A 569 -18.01 -13.33 -13.01
C LEU A 569 -19.21 -12.76 -12.25
N GLU A 570 -19.63 -11.53 -12.57
CA GLU A 570 -20.82 -10.91 -11.97
C GLU A 570 -22.10 -11.68 -12.31
N ALA A 571 -22.23 -12.13 -13.56
CA ALA A 571 -23.32 -13.00 -13.98
C ALA A 571 -23.29 -14.35 -13.24
N ALA A 572 -22.10 -14.95 -13.08
CA ALA A 572 -21.91 -16.20 -12.33
C ALA A 572 -22.26 -16.04 -10.84
N SER A 573 -21.85 -14.93 -10.22
CA SER A 573 -22.18 -14.57 -8.84
C SER A 573 -23.68 -14.41 -8.65
N THR A 574 -24.36 -13.70 -9.57
CA THR A 574 -25.81 -13.53 -9.54
C THR A 574 -26.55 -14.87 -9.66
N ALA A 575 -26.11 -15.75 -10.56
CA ALA A 575 -26.66 -17.10 -10.70
C ALA A 575 -26.43 -17.96 -9.44
N ALA A 576 -25.31 -17.77 -8.73
CA ALA A 576 -25.03 -18.50 -7.49
C ALA A 576 -25.93 -18.06 -6.32
N VAL A 577 -26.14 -16.75 -6.13
CA VAL A 577 -27.01 -16.22 -5.07
C VAL A 577 -28.48 -16.60 -5.26
N THR A 578 -28.94 -16.65 -6.52
CA THR A 578 -30.32 -16.99 -6.88
C THR A 578 -30.59 -18.50 -7.01
N GLY A 579 -29.53 -19.30 -7.08
CA GLY A 579 -29.59 -20.75 -7.21
C GLY A 579 -29.06 -21.48 -5.98
N SER A 580 -28.95 -22.81 -6.08
CA SER A 580 -28.37 -23.68 -5.04
C SER A 580 -26.89 -24.00 -5.32
N ARG A 581 -26.12 -23.09 -5.92
CA ARG A 581 -24.70 -23.35 -6.24
C ARG A 581 -23.82 -22.99 -5.04
N GLU A 582 -22.97 -23.93 -4.61
CA GLU A 582 -22.08 -23.76 -3.44
C GLU A 582 -20.83 -22.92 -3.74
N ALA A 583 -20.43 -22.75 -5.01
CA ALA A 583 -19.28 -21.94 -5.44
C ALA A 583 -19.54 -21.25 -6.80
N PHE A 584 -18.89 -20.10 -7.05
CA PHE A 584 -19.00 -19.36 -8.31
C PHE A 584 -17.62 -18.99 -8.89
N GLY A 585 -17.57 -18.88 -10.22
CA GLY A 585 -16.38 -18.58 -11.02
C GLY A 585 -16.69 -18.81 -12.50
N ILE A 586 -15.72 -18.57 -13.38
CA ILE A 586 -15.82 -18.86 -14.82
C ILE A 586 -14.79 -19.93 -15.23
N PRO A 587 -14.98 -20.67 -16.34
CA PRO A 587 -14.06 -21.73 -16.74
C PRO A 587 -12.60 -21.26 -16.82
N ASP A 588 -11.68 -22.03 -16.25
CA ASP A 588 -10.25 -21.69 -16.28
C ASP A 588 -9.71 -21.78 -17.72
N PRO A 589 -9.30 -20.65 -18.33
CA PRO A 589 -8.89 -20.63 -19.74
C PRO A 589 -7.50 -21.27 -19.93
N ASP A 590 -6.71 -21.42 -18.88
CA ASP A 590 -5.38 -22.03 -18.94
C ASP A 590 -5.40 -23.56 -18.93
N VAL A 591 -6.50 -24.18 -18.49
CA VAL A 591 -6.66 -25.65 -18.46
C VAL A 591 -6.97 -26.16 -19.86
N THR A 592 -5.94 -26.44 -20.64
CA THR A 592 -6.09 -26.88 -22.04
C THR A 592 -6.38 -28.36 -22.17
N THR A 593 -5.97 -29.17 -21.19
CA THR A 593 -5.98 -30.63 -21.28
C THR A 593 -6.43 -31.24 -19.96
N ILE A 594 -7.05 -32.42 -20.01
CA ILE A 594 -7.25 -33.29 -18.84
C ILE A 594 -6.35 -34.50 -18.96
N GLN A 595 -5.79 -34.93 -17.84
CA GLN A 595 -5.12 -36.21 -17.68
C GLN A 595 -6.08 -37.20 -17.03
N ILE A 596 -6.11 -38.42 -17.54
CA ILE A 596 -6.91 -39.52 -16.99
C ILE A 596 -5.96 -40.65 -16.65
N ASP A 597 -5.82 -40.94 -15.36
CA ASP A 597 -5.09 -42.11 -14.86
C ASP A 597 -6.12 -43.23 -14.64
N VAL A 598 -5.94 -44.35 -15.34
CA VAL A 598 -6.80 -45.54 -15.20
C VAL A 598 -6.08 -46.56 -14.32
N GLU A 599 -6.64 -46.83 -13.15
CA GLU A 599 -6.09 -47.76 -12.19
C GLU A 599 -7.04 -48.95 -11.99
N ILE A 600 -6.47 -50.14 -11.81
CA ILE A 600 -7.23 -51.37 -11.53
C ILE A 600 -6.90 -51.90 -10.15
N LYS A 601 -7.92 -52.40 -9.46
CA LYS A 601 -7.72 -52.99 -8.13
C LYS A 601 -7.07 -54.36 -8.22
N THR A 602 -6.08 -54.59 -7.36
CA THR A 602 -5.36 -55.86 -7.21
C THR A 602 -5.79 -56.58 -5.93
N LEU A 603 -5.10 -57.67 -5.60
CA LEU A 603 -5.29 -58.35 -4.32
C LEU A 603 -4.96 -57.41 -3.16
N GLN A 604 -5.68 -57.55 -2.06
CA GLN A 604 -5.38 -56.79 -0.84
C GLN A 604 -3.93 -57.05 -0.41
N LEU A 605 -3.23 -55.97 0.00
CA LEU A 605 -1.79 -55.93 0.34
C LEU A 605 -0.82 -55.94 -0.84
N ASP A 606 -1.29 -56.06 -2.09
CA ASP A 606 -0.45 -55.89 -3.28
C ASP A 606 -0.43 -54.42 -3.73
N ASN A 607 0.39 -53.64 -3.05
CA ASN A 607 0.54 -52.18 -3.23
C ASN A 607 1.90 -51.78 -3.84
N LEU A 608 2.76 -52.74 -4.20
CA LEU A 608 4.12 -52.47 -4.67
C LEU A 608 4.14 -51.63 -5.94
N GLN A 609 3.15 -51.83 -6.82
CA GLN A 609 2.98 -51.10 -8.08
C GLN A 609 1.91 -49.99 -7.99
N SER A 610 1.48 -49.64 -6.78
CA SER A 610 0.48 -48.59 -6.59
C SER A 610 1.07 -47.20 -6.70
N LEU A 611 0.35 -46.28 -7.35
CA LEU A 611 0.75 -44.88 -7.44
C LEU A 611 0.86 -44.20 -6.06
N SER A 612 0.02 -44.60 -5.10
CA SER A 612 0.07 -44.07 -3.72
C SER A 612 0.97 -44.89 -2.79
N GLY A 613 1.34 -46.11 -3.19
CA GLY A 613 2.03 -47.10 -2.36
C GLY A 613 1.21 -47.60 -1.15
N LYS A 614 -0.04 -47.17 -1.00
CA LYS A 614 -0.88 -47.42 0.18
C LYS A 614 -2.08 -48.30 -0.11
N GLU A 615 -2.60 -48.23 -1.33
CA GLU A 615 -3.85 -48.89 -1.70
C GLU A 615 -3.59 -49.98 -2.75
N PRO A 616 -4.40 -51.05 -2.82
CA PRO A 616 -4.25 -52.12 -3.79
C PRO A 616 -4.83 -51.71 -5.15
N TYR A 617 -4.35 -50.58 -5.70
CA TYR A 617 -4.68 -50.10 -7.05
C TYR A 617 -3.38 -49.87 -7.80
N ILE A 618 -3.25 -50.48 -8.98
CA ILE A 618 -2.09 -50.34 -9.86
C ILE A 618 -2.48 -49.56 -11.11
N ALA A 619 -1.57 -48.73 -11.61
CA ALA A 619 -1.80 -47.99 -12.85
C ALA A 619 -1.81 -48.94 -14.06
N LEU A 620 -2.86 -48.88 -14.86
CA LEU A 620 -2.98 -49.63 -16.11
C LEU A 620 -2.40 -48.82 -17.27
N TYR A 621 -2.92 -47.60 -17.46
CA TYR A 621 -2.39 -46.62 -18.39
C TYR A 621 -2.76 -45.19 -17.96
N LYS A 622 -2.09 -44.21 -18.57
CA LYS A 622 -2.41 -42.78 -18.46
C LYS A 622 -2.73 -42.26 -19.85
N THR A 623 -3.77 -41.45 -20.02
CA THR A 623 -4.07 -40.80 -21.30
C THR A 623 -4.51 -39.35 -21.10
N THR A 624 -4.62 -38.58 -22.18
CA THR A 624 -4.99 -37.16 -22.13
C THR A 624 -6.09 -36.80 -23.13
N ARG A 625 -6.92 -35.81 -22.81
CA ARG A 625 -7.93 -35.26 -23.73
C ARG A 625 -7.88 -33.74 -23.69
N ALA A 626 -7.88 -33.09 -24.85
CA ALA A 626 -7.91 -31.64 -24.95
C ALA A 626 -9.33 -31.09 -24.77
N PHE A 627 -9.44 -29.93 -24.13
CA PHE A 627 -10.64 -29.10 -24.21
C PHE A 627 -10.66 -28.33 -25.53
N ASP A 628 -11.83 -27.78 -25.88
CA ASP A 628 -11.91 -26.82 -26.98
C ASP A 628 -11.08 -25.57 -26.64
N ALA A 629 -10.35 -25.06 -27.63
CA ALA A 629 -9.44 -23.94 -27.47
C ALA A 629 -10.13 -22.58 -27.67
N ALA A 630 -11.29 -22.54 -28.33
CA ALA A 630 -12.04 -21.33 -28.65
C ALA A 630 -13.25 -21.13 -27.72
N ASP A 631 -13.86 -22.20 -27.24
CA ASP A 631 -15.00 -22.16 -26.30
C ASP A 631 -14.61 -22.77 -24.94
N PHE A 632 -14.39 -21.90 -23.95
CA PHE A 632 -14.03 -22.32 -22.60
C PHE A 632 -15.20 -22.94 -21.82
N ASP A 633 -16.44 -22.69 -22.21
CA ASP A 633 -17.63 -23.29 -21.57
C ASP A 633 -17.96 -24.68 -22.13
N GLN A 634 -17.41 -25.04 -23.29
CA GLN A 634 -17.64 -26.32 -23.94
C GLN A 634 -17.12 -27.49 -23.09
N ALA A 635 -18.04 -28.39 -22.72
CA ALA A 635 -17.70 -29.63 -22.04
C ALA A 635 -17.01 -30.62 -22.99
N ARG A 636 -16.05 -31.38 -22.45
CA ARG A 636 -15.44 -32.52 -23.13
C ARG A 636 -16.23 -33.79 -22.82
N VAL A 637 -16.82 -34.37 -23.85
CA VAL A 637 -17.52 -35.66 -23.75
C VAL A 637 -16.54 -36.78 -24.09
N ILE A 638 -16.46 -37.79 -23.23
CA ILE A 638 -15.53 -38.92 -23.32
C ILE A 638 -16.35 -40.21 -23.26
N PRO A 639 -16.58 -40.89 -24.39
CA PRO A 639 -17.27 -42.18 -24.39
C PRO A 639 -16.50 -43.23 -23.58
N LEU A 640 -17.21 -44.08 -22.85
CA LEU A 640 -16.67 -45.20 -22.08
C LEU A 640 -16.92 -46.50 -22.83
N GLU A 641 -15.86 -47.14 -23.32
CA GLU A 641 -15.95 -48.41 -24.02
C GLU A 641 -15.46 -49.56 -23.13
N PHE A 642 -16.34 -50.52 -22.85
CA PHE A 642 -16.01 -51.65 -21.98
C PHE A 642 -15.64 -52.90 -22.78
N VAL A 643 -14.37 -53.31 -22.69
CA VAL A 643 -13.80 -54.48 -23.38
C VAL A 643 -13.65 -55.66 -22.42
N ASP A 644 -13.94 -56.87 -22.91
CA ASP A 644 -13.71 -58.09 -22.14
C ASP A 644 -12.22 -58.50 -22.23
N ALA A 645 -11.47 -58.27 -21.16
CA ALA A 645 -10.04 -58.53 -21.10
C ALA A 645 -9.74 -59.57 -20.01
N HIS A 646 -9.25 -60.75 -20.40
CA HIS A 646 -8.98 -61.84 -19.46
C HIS A 646 -7.63 -61.62 -18.77
N VAL A 647 -6.63 -61.13 -19.50
CA VAL A 647 -5.28 -60.80 -19.05
C VAL A 647 -5.02 -59.31 -19.24
N LEU A 648 -4.61 -58.62 -18.18
CA LEU A 648 -4.18 -57.22 -18.20
C LEU A 648 -2.71 -57.14 -17.82
N ARG A 649 -1.93 -56.31 -18.51
CA ARG A 649 -0.50 -56.10 -18.26
C ARG A 649 -0.15 -54.63 -18.42
N SER A 650 0.28 -53.97 -17.36
CA SER A 650 0.68 -52.55 -17.43
C SER A 650 2.06 -52.33 -18.06
N ASP A 651 2.86 -53.38 -18.19
CA ASP A 651 4.22 -53.39 -18.75
C ASP A 651 4.28 -53.86 -20.21
N ASP A 652 3.14 -54.15 -20.83
CA ASP A 652 3.03 -54.64 -22.21
C ASP A 652 2.58 -53.52 -23.17
N LEU A 653 2.98 -53.62 -24.43
CA LEU A 653 2.71 -52.61 -25.47
C LEU A 653 1.22 -52.46 -25.81
N THR A 654 0.42 -53.51 -25.60
CA THR A 654 -1.02 -53.53 -25.91
C THR A 654 -1.91 -53.67 -24.68
N PHE A 655 -1.33 -53.48 -23.49
CA PHE A 655 -2.00 -53.66 -22.20
C PHE A 655 -2.66 -55.04 -21.98
N GLY A 656 -2.11 -56.10 -22.61
CA GLY A 656 -2.68 -57.44 -22.60
C GLY A 656 -3.87 -57.58 -23.58
N ASP A 657 -4.97 -58.14 -23.10
CA ASP A 657 -6.20 -58.40 -23.87
C ASP A 657 -7.04 -57.13 -24.12
N LEU A 658 -6.60 -55.97 -23.62
CA LEU A 658 -7.14 -54.67 -24.01
C LEU A 658 -6.91 -54.39 -25.50
N GLY A 659 -5.83 -54.93 -26.07
CA GLY A 659 -5.59 -54.92 -27.51
C GLY A 659 -5.32 -53.54 -28.11
N VAL A 660 -4.99 -52.54 -27.27
CA VAL A 660 -4.74 -51.16 -27.69
C VAL A 660 -3.39 -50.69 -27.20
N THR A 661 -2.71 -49.91 -28.02
CA THR A 661 -1.44 -49.27 -27.68
C THR A 661 -1.66 -47.93 -27.01
N GLN A 662 -0.63 -47.43 -26.31
CA GLN A 662 -0.65 -46.09 -25.71
C GLN A 662 -0.95 -44.99 -26.75
N ALA A 663 -0.38 -45.10 -27.95
CA ALA A 663 -0.61 -44.13 -29.02
C ALA A 663 -2.07 -44.15 -29.53
N GLU A 664 -2.70 -45.32 -29.58
CA GLU A 664 -4.13 -45.44 -29.94
C GLU A 664 -5.04 -44.89 -28.84
N LEU A 665 -4.69 -45.09 -27.56
CA LEU A 665 -5.42 -44.52 -26.43
C LEU A 665 -5.34 -42.98 -26.39
N ASP A 666 -4.18 -42.40 -26.74
CA ASP A 666 -3.98 -40.95 -26.77
C ASP A 666 -4.61 -40.29 -27.99
N ALA A 667 -4.68 -40.99 -29.13
CA ALA A 667 -5.33 -40.50 -30.34
C ALA A 667 -6.85 -40.73 -30.36
N GLY A 668 -7.36 -41.71 -29.61
CA GLY A 668 -8.77 -42.06 -29.56
C GLY A 668 -9.63 -41.10 -28.75
N ASP A 669 -10.91 -40.96 -29.12
CA ASP A 669 -11.87 -40.14 -28.36
C ASP A 669 -12.44 -40.88 -27.14
N ALA A 670 -12.61 -42.20 -27.24
CA ALA A 670 -13.15 -43.04 -26.18
C ALA A 670 -12.09 -43.42 -25.14
N LEU A 671 -12.54 -43.73 -23.92
CA LEU A 671 -11.75 -44.32 -22.85
C LEU A 671 -12.07 -45.81 -22.77
N ILE A 672 -11.07 -46.65 -23.01
CA ILE A 672 -11.24 -48.10 -23.11
C ILE A 672 -10.98 -48.73 -21.74
N LEU A 673 -11.99 -49.38 -21.17
CA LEU A 673 -12.01 -49.90 -19.81
C LEU A 673 -12.26 -51.42 -19.79
N PRO A 674 -11.60 -52.19 -18.92
CA PRO A 674 -11.87 -53.63 -18.80
C PRO A 674 -13.22 -53.91 -18.10
N ARG A 675 -13.94 -54.91 -18.57
CA ARG A 675 -15.14 -55.43 -17.89
C ARG A 675 -14.78 -56.22 -16.62
N ALA A 676 -15.72 -56.27 -15.67
CA ALA A 676 -15.63 -57.09 -14.46
C ALA A 676 -14.35 -56.86 -13.62
N ARG A 677 -13.92 -55.61 -13.49
CA ARG A 677 -12.82 -55.16 -12.61
C ARG A 677 -13.26 -53.94 -11.81
N ASP A 678 -12.71 -53.78 -10.60
CA ASP A 678 -12.82 -52.54 -9.84
C ASP A 678 -11.82 -51.53 -10.44
N ILE A 679 -12.34 -50.46 -11.05
CA ILE A 679 -11.55 -49.43 -11.73
C ILE A 679 -11.62 -48.14 -10.91
N ARG A 680 -10.47 -47.48 -10.77
CA ARG A 680 -10.38 -46.11 -10.27
C ARG A 680 -9.91 -45.20 -11.38
N LEU A 681 -10.65 -44.12 -11.60
CA LEU A 681 -10.27 -43.06 -12.52
C LEU A 681 -9.82 -41.85 -11.69
N THR A 682 -8.59 -41.40 -11.92
CA THR A 682 -8.10 -40.13 -11.37
C THR A 682 -7.99 -39.14 -12.52
N ILE A 683 -8.85 -38.11 -12.53
CA ILE A 683 -8.91 -37.11 -13.60
C ILE A 683 -8.36 -35.79 -13.07
N ARG A 684 -7.35 -35.24 -13.76
CA ARG A 684 -6.64 -34.01 -13.35
C ARG A 684 -6.68 -32.96 -14.44
N ALA A 685 -6.77 -31.71 -14.03
CA ALA A 685 -6.62 -30.57 -14.93
C ALA A 685 -5.14 -30.32 -15.22
N LEU A 686 -4.80 -30.16 -16.50
CA LEU A 686 -3.47 -29.79 -16.96
C LEU A 686 -3.50 -28.45 -17.68
N ALA A 687 -2.61 -27.55 -17.25
CA ALA A 687 -2.32 -26.29 -17.92
C ALA A 687 -0.98 -26.38 -18.70
N GLY A 688 -0.65 -25.32 -19.42
CA GLY A 688 0.66 -25.20 -20.10
C GLY A 688 1.83 -25.24 -19.11
N ASP A 689 3.05 -25.46 -19.61
CA ASP A 689 4.25 -25.65 -18.79
C ASP A 689 5.28 -24.51 -18.95
N ASP A 690 4.90 -23.39 -19.56
CA ASP A 690 5.78 -22.23 -19.74
C ASP A 690 6.28 -21.69 -18.39
N PRO A 691 7.59 -21.78 -18.09
CA PRO A 691 8.15 -21.33 -16.81
C PRO A 691 8.18 -19.81 -16.65
N ALA A 692 7.93 -19.04 -17.73
CA ALA A 692 7.73 -17.61 -17.64
C ALA A 692 6.32 -17.27 -17.12
N TYR A 693 5.32 -18.07 -17.47
CA TYR A 693 3.92 -17.89 -17.08
C TYR A 693 3.54 -18.63 -15.80
N PHE A 694 3.91 -19.92 -15.66
CA PHE A 694 3.57 -20.74 -14.50
C PHE A 694 4.72 -20.84 -13.50
N ALA A 695 4.38 -20.84 -12.22
CA ALA A 695 5.31 -21.27 -11.20
C ALA A 695 5.57 -22.78 -11.30
N LYS A 696 6.73 -23.23 -10.81
CA LYS A 696 7.11 -24.65 -10.84
C LYS A 696 6.05 -25.49 -10.09
N GLY A 697 5.44 -26.44 -10.80
CA GLY A 697 4.42 -27.33 -10.24
C GLY A 697 3.02 -26.73 -10.14
N ALA A 698 2.81 -25.50 -10.62
CA ALA A 698 1.51 -24.84 -10.61
C ALA A 698 0.63 -25.16 -11.84
N ASN A 699 1.10 -26.03 -12.74
CA ASN A 699 0.43 -26.36 -14.00
C ASN A 699 -0.42 -27.64 -13.95
N VAL A 700 -0.47 -28.31 -12.79
CA VAL A 700 -1.24 -29.55 -12.60
C VAL A 700 -2.11 -29.40 -11.37
N GLY A 701 -3.42 -29.67 -11.54
CA GLY A 701 -4.42 -29.70 -10.47
C GLY A 701 -4.63 -31.05 -9.83
#